data_AF-A0AB34FK37-F1
#
_entry.id   AF-A0AB34FK37-F1
#
_cell.length_a   1.000
_cell.length_b   1.000
_cell.length_c   1.000
_cell.angle_alpha   90.00
_cell.angle_beta   90.00
_cell.angle_gamma   90.00
#
_symmetry.space_group_name_H-M   'P 1'
#
loop_
_entity.id
_entity.type
_entity.pdbx_description
1 polymer ?
#
loop_
_entity_poly.entity_id
_entity_poly.type
_entity_poly.pdbx_seq_one_letter_code
_entity_poly.pdbx_strand_id
1 'polypeptide(L)'
;METNLAHDYEVKILLKPSEVLESNGKLKDVVLSTFFRSWRAKTMNVQFVDTKEKDFYTNGWNLRIRKKEDDDEFELTYKKRYPISDGDSGPSTGNINAVLRTAEKDGFDSASFLSQVEVGYRNHTLSISHDENVSDAGFDGTDLPLAEDSRTFLASEAPEKFKNWSAPNWGTDHLADSVVYGPVLAKRYQGNWEDEFKLFIEVWWIRKSRTDATLEPIVEASFKTADFEKATDGRDKLMRELQKQNRVWFLAGDALRTKLIMERTIVVLVQFPGQDMKDPDIKRRYFKDLFFTGNQGSVNDFYQEVSGGKVSFDGDVIGPFTLPRKQAEYANNNSGTSANEPNAQTMARDTLDAIRGIQNLDSYDSNSDGFVDSYVIVHAGSGAETDGDPHKIWSLQWTLRDPIMVGNVSVYAFLTIPDDALLGVTVHELGHLAFSWPDLYDYDGSSSGLGDWCLMSGGSWNGSPPGTKPSHPSAWCKLKQRWVTTVFDAENHHINLPDVKDGFEIHRLWGRGDPISAEYFLIENRQLMKYDAAIPGSGMLVYHVDDNATDNTDELHYKVGLMQADGRNDLATSQNSGDTGDPYPGSGNNVTFNDTSIPNSNSYEGNGSGVSSDGVRAAIQGLAGLYVYDYTPSDEVERRVIRKLAEAESCYSSLLANPTTAERKVSSSEAITLAVILSMQDIVLTERRLKRPRTPRWLLGFQQAEFFLEEMSQAPQHRTIPLSSLCISQRVMVGRALILAQTMVPLPANFDPQVEVSRFSWLLHGSEQDLLEIHGGSGFSRKLLHMMSQITYCAARLQQDPENLVTPITAEYLLKELLRMRQWSKEFEDWETVTNHWLFAPEGYKIDSSADMTQATAEAWRLAAIIYLRCRVLRLPRSHPDVVSALDDLAACIRVMPTSGFKFTAQAPLFPVFLLGFVATRADHKEISKTWFDEVVSTPVRSSVPPLYRALQRIWQRIDAVKWIDDVQWIDAVKRVSIAERLSWWELLVEKVNEEEEEMLCLT
;
A
#
# COMPACT_ATOMS: atom_id res chain seq x y z
N MET A 1 -10.86 -15.04 -39.91
CA MET A 1 -11.47 -14.19 -40.95
C MET A 1 -11.63 -12.80 -40.36
N GLU A 2 -11.07 -11.80 -41.04
CA GLU A 2 -11.22 -10.39 -40.67
C GLU A 2 -12.69 -9.97 -40.79
N THR A 3 -13.15 -9.13 -39.87
CA THR A 3 -14.49 -8.51 -39.87
C THR A 3 -14.46 -7.31 -40.82
N ASN A 4 -15.59 -7.04 -41.47
CA ASN A 4 -15.78 -5.91 -42.38
C ASN A 4 -16.32 -4.65 -41.67
N LEU A 5 -16.62 -4.72 -40.37
CA LEU A 5 -16.98 -3.54 -39.58
C LEU A 5 -15.72 -2.70 -39.26
N ALA A 6 -15.58 -1.60 -40.01
CA ALA A 6 -14.63 -0.55 -39.66
C ALA A 6 -14.97 -0.01 -38.27
N HIS A 7 -13.95 0.08 -37.40
CA HIS A 7 -14.09 0.55 -36.03
C HIS A 7 -12.89 1.41 -35.62
N ASP A 8 -13.11 2.25 -34.61
CA ASP A 8 -12.06 2.98 -33.90
C ASP A 8 -12.08 2.64 -32.40
N TYR A 9 -11.18 3.25 -31.64
CA TYR A 9 -11.04 3.06 -30.21
C TYR A 9 -11.24 4.39 -29.49
N GLU A 10 -12.06 4.40 -28.43
CA GLU A 10 -12.23 5.53 -27.53
C GLU A 10 -11.75 5.15 -26.13
N VAL A 11 -10.66 5.75 -25.69
CA VAL A 11 -10.15 5.57 -24.32
C VAL A 11 -10.93 6.45 -23.38
N LYS A 12 -11.33 5.91 -22.22
CA LYS A 12 -12.04 6.63 -21.16
C LYS A 12 -11.43 6.34 -19.80
N ILE A 13 -11.03 7.39 -19.09
CA ILE A 13 -10.39 7.29 -17.78
C ILE A 13 -11.05 8.26 -16.81
N LEU A 14 -11.44 7.76 -15.64
CA LEU A 14 -12.05 8.59 -14.60
C LEU A 14 -10.99 9.38 -13.82
N LEU A 15 -11.37 10.60 -13.44
CA LEU A 15 -10.57 11.51 -12.62
C LEU A 15 -11.28 11.75 -11.28
N LYS A 16 -10.52 11.92 -10.19
CA LYS A 16 -11.04 12.22 -8.86
C LYS A 16 -11.59 13.65 -8.82
N PRO A 17 -12.92 13.87 -8.71
CA PRO A 17 -13.50 15.20 -8.81
C PRO A 17 -12.97 16.20 -7.77
N SER A 18 -12.77 15.75 -6.51
CA SER A 18 -12.21 16.58 -5.43
C SER A 18 -10.81 17.14 -5.73
N GLU A 19 -10.03 16.37 -6.50
CA GLU A 19 -8.65 16.72 -6.82
C GLU A 19 -8.53 17.58 -8.07
N VAL A 20 -9.49 17.48 -8.99
CA VAL A 20 -9.39 18.10 -10.32
C VAL A 20 -10.35 19.26 -10.52
N LEU A 21 -11.34 19.44 -9.64
CA LEU A 21 -12.29 20.55 -9.70
C LEU A 21 -12.03 21.59 -8.61
N GLU A 22 -12.29 22.86 -8.94
CA GLU A 22 -12.49 23.93 -7.97
C GLU A 22 -13.84 23.79 -7.27
N SER A 23 -14.04 24.53 -6.18
CA SER A 23 -15.32 24.58 -5.44
C SER A 23 -16.50 25.04 -6.30
N ASN A 24 -16.25 25.77 -7.39
CA ASN A 24 -17.25 26.21 -8.36
C ASN A 24 -17.56 25.17 -9.46
N GLY A 25 -16.93 23.98 -9.40
CA GLY A 25 -17.15 22.91 -10.36
C GLY A 25 -16.39 23.03 -11.69
N LYS A 26 -15.50 24.02 -11.84
CA LYS A 26 -14.59 24.13 -12.99
C LYS A 26 -13.34 23.29 -12.78
N LEU A 27 -12.70 22.84 -13.87
CA LEU A 27 -11.38 22.20 -13.76
C LEU A 27 -10.36 23.19 -13.22
N LYS A 28 -9.53 22.74 -12.28
CA LYS A 28 -8.42 23.54 -11.75
C LYS A 28 -7.46 23.92 -12.89
N ASP A 29 -6.90 25.13 -12.84
CA ASP A 29 -5.95 25.61 -13.86
C ASP A 29 -4.75 24.69 -14.04
N VAL A 30 -4.30 24.04 -12.96
CA VAL A 30 -3.21 23.04 -13.02
C VAL A 30 -3.57 21.84 -13.89
N VAL A 31 -4.83 21.40 -13.89
CA VAL A 31 -5.30 20.29 -14.74
C VAL A 31 -5.36 20.73 -16.19
N LEU A 32 -5.90 21.93 -16.45
CA LEU A 32 -6.00 22.49 -17.79
C LEU A 32 -4.63 22.70 -18.42
N SER A 33 -3.69 23.32 -17.69
CA SER A 33 -2.33 23.55 -18.18
C SER A 33 -1.48 22.29 -18.30
N THR A 34 -1.81 21.22 -17.55
CA THR A 34 -1.15 19.91 -17.74
C THR A 34 -1.49 19.29 -19.09
N PHE A 35 -2.77 19.32 -19.46
CA PHE A 35 -3.23 18.58 -20.65
C PHE A 35 -3.31 19.44 -21.91
N PHE A 36 -3.47 20.76 -21.78
CA PHE A 36 -3.76 21.65 -22.89
C PHE A 36 -2.84 22.86 -22.92
N ARG A 37 -2.13 23.05 -24.05
CA ARG A 37 -1.47 24.33 -24.36
C ARG A 37 -2.48 25.44 -24.66
N SER A 38 -3.59 25.06 -25.29
CA SER A 38 -4.76 25.90 -25.55
C SER A 38 -6.00 25.02 -25.49
N TRP A 39 -7.08 25.51 -24.87
CA TRP A 39 -8.31 24.75 -24.70
C TRP A 39 -9.54 25.62 -24.96
N ARG A 40 -10.66 24.96 -25.25
CA ARG A 40 -12.01 25.55 -25.24
C ARG A 40 -12.93 24.69 -24.40
N ALA A 41 -13.94 25.30 -23.78
CA ALA A 41 -14.99 24.58 -23.07
C ALA A 41 -16.33 24.81 -23.75
N LYS A 42 -17.18 23.77 -23.79
CA LYS A 42 -18.58 23.87 -24.18
C LYS A 42 -19.46 23.27 -23.08
N THR A 43 -20.54 23.96 -22.77
CA THR A 43 -21.61 23.40 -21.94
C THR A 43 -22.54 22.55 -22.81
N MET A 44 -23.11 21.49 -22.25
CA MET A 44 -24.11 20.70 -22.93
C MET A 44 -25.09 20.09 -21.93
N ASN A 45 -26.34 19.95 -22.35
CA ASN A 45 -27.31 19.13 -21.65
C ASN A 45 -27.53 17.84 -22.42
N VAL A 46 -27.75 16.77 -21.66
CA VAL A 46 -27.97 15.43 -22.19
C VAL A 46 -29.18 14.80 -21.51
N GLN A 47 -30.06 14.19 -22.28
CA GLN A 47 -31.11 13.34 -21.75
C GLN A 47 -31.12 11.99 -22.45
N PHE A 48 -31.51 10.97 -21.72
CA PHE A 48 -31.71 9.62 -22.22
C PHE A 48 -33.20 9.33 -22.33
N VAL A 49 -33.59 8.48 -23.26
CA VAL A 49 -34.99 8.12 -23.49
C VAL A 49 -35.10 6.61 -23.42
N ASP A 50 -36.00 6.13 -22.57
CA ASP A 50 -36.29 4.71 -22.42
C ASP A 50 -37.72 4.48 -21.94
N THR A 51 -38.27 3.28 -22.10
CA THR A 51 -39.55 2.93 -21.47
C THR A 51 -39.42 2.95 -19.95
N LYS A 52 -40.54 2.96 -19.22
CA LYS A 52 -40.50 2.90 -17.74
C LYS A 52 -39.85 1.60 -17.25
N GLU A 53 -39.94 0.57 -18.08
CA GLU A 53 -39.41 -0.77 -17.94
C GLU A 53 -37.97 -0.89 -18.47
N LYS A 54 -37.46 0.16 -19.13
CA LYS A 54 -36.11 0.27 -19.69
C LYS A 54 -35.84 -0.70 -20.85
N ASP A 55 -36.85 -0.93 -21.69
CA ASP A 55 -36.79 -1.91 -22.79
C ASP A 55 -35.67 -1.63 -23.79
N PHE A 56 -35.29 -0.37 -24.01
CA PHE A 56 -34.14 -0.07 -24.84
C PHE A 56 -32.85 -0.49 -24.16
N TYR A 57 -32.62 -0.05 -22.92
CA TYR A 57 -31.41 -0.36 -22.16
C TYR A 57 -31.21 -1.85 -21.93
N THR A 58 -32.26 -2.61 -21.58
CA THR A 58 -32.20 -4.08 -21.41
C THR A 58 -31.90 -4.79 -22.73
N ASN A 59 -32.36 -4.25 -23.86
CA ASN A 59 -31.96 -4.74 -25.19
C ASN A 59 -30.60 -4.17 -25.64
N GLY A 60 -29.85 -3.53 -24.74
CA GLY A 60 -28.56 -2.91 -24.95
C GLY A 60 -28.57 -1.70 -25.88
N TRP A 61 -29.73 -1.09 -26.13
CA TRP A 61 -29.89 0.19 -26.81
C TRP A 61 -29.84 1.34 -25.81
N ASN A 62 -29.24 2.44 -26.23
CA ASN A 62 -29.08 3.65 -25.44
C ASN A 62 -29.43 4.83 -26.34
N LEU A 63 -30.62 5.39 -26.12
CA LEU A 63 -31.09 6.54 -26.85
C LEU A 63 -30.74 7.79 -26.07
N ARG A 64 -30.17 8.77 -26.76
CA ARG A 64 -29.73 10.02 -26.15
C ARG A 64 -30.05 11.20 -27.06
N ILE A 65 -30.54 12.28 -26.46
CA ILE A 65 -30.59 13.60 -27.08
C ILE A 65 -29.58 14.49 -26.36
N ARG A 66 -28.72 15.15 -27.12
CA ARG A 66 -27.72 16.09 -26.61
C ARG A 66 -27.86 17.44 -27.29
N LYS A 67 -27.84 18.50 -26.49
CA LYS A 67 -27.72 19.89 -26.97
C LYS A 67 -26.42 20.51 -26.46
N LYS A 68 -25.57 20.99 -27.36
CA LYS A 68 -24.33 21.69 -27.01
C LYS A 68 -24.50 23.19 -27.20
N GLU A 69 -23.82 23.95 -26.36
CA GLU A 69 -23.69 25.40 -26.47
C GLU A 69 -23.09 25.77 -27.84
N ASP A 70 -23.69 26.76 -28.49
CA ASP A 70 -23.36 27.29 -29.84
C ASP A 70 -23.62 26.36 -31.04
N ASP A 71 -24.25 25.19 -30.83
CA ASP A 71 -24.76 24.38 -31.95
C ASP A 71 -26.21 24.83 -32.25
N ASP A 72 -26.71 24.70 -33.48
CA ASP A 72 -28.08 25.03 -33.93
C ASP A 72 -28.95 23.77 -34.17
N GLU A 73 -28.47 22.62 -33.71
CA GLU A 73 -29.12 21.32 -33.87
C GLU A 73 -29.10 20.53 -32.55
N PHE A 74 -30.03 19.58 -32.40
CA PHE A 74 -29.97 18.50 -31.43
C PHE A 74 -29.24 17.30 -32.03
N GLU A 75 -28.28 16.75 -31.30
CA GLU A 75 -27.62 15.48 -31.64
C GLU A 75 -28.42 14.33 -31.03
N LEU A 76 -29.14 13.59 -31.87
CA LEU A 76 -29.82 12.34 -31.54
C LEU A 76 -28.82 11.19 -31.72
N THR A 77 -28.68 10.33 -30.72
CA THR A 77 -27.82 9.14 -30.79
C THR A 77 -28.62 7.89 -30.46
N TYR A 78 -28.53 6.89 -31.33
CA TYR A 78 -28.99 5.52 -31.12
C TYR A 78 -27.77 4.63 -30.97
N LYS A 79 -27.42 4.27 -29.73
CA LYS A 79 -26.22 3.48 -29.46
C LYS A 79 -26.58 2.08 -28.97
N LYS A 80 -26.21 1.04 -29.71
CA LYS A 80 -26.22 -0.35 -29.26
C LYS A 80 -24.89 -0.70 -28.60
N ARG A 81 -24.91 -1.29 -27.41
CA ARG A 81 -23.73 -1.78 -26.70
C ARG A 81 -23.67 -3.29 -26.72
N TYR A 82 -22.42 -3.79 -26.75
CA TYR A 82 -22.07 -5.18 -26.58
C TYR A 82 -20.92 -5.30 -25.57
N PRO A 83 -21.10 -6.03 -24.46
CA PRO A 83 -20.03 -6.26 -23.51
C PRO A 83 -18.91 -7.08 -24.18
N ILE A 84 -17.65 -6.76 -23.86
CA ILE A 84 -16.49 -7.56 -24.26
C ILE A 84 -15.97 -8.22 -22.99
N SER A 85 -16.16 -9.53 -22.87
CA SER A 85 -15.62 -10.32 -21.76
C SER A 85 -14.21 -10.80 -22.10
N ASP A 86 -13.24 -10.26 -21.37
CA ASP A 86 -11.85 -10.69 -21.42
C ASP A 86 -11.71 -11.81 -20.36
N GLY A 87 -11.54 -13.07 -20.78
CA GLY A 87 -11.19 -14.14 -19.84
C GLY A 87 -9.86 -13.87 -19.12
N ASP A 88 -9.43 -14.77 -18.22
CA ASP A 88 -8.30 -14.65 -17.25
C ASP A 88 -6.89 -14.30 -17.80
N SER A 89 -6.73 -13.83 -19.03
CA SER A 89 -5.44 -13.70 -19.74
C SER A 89 -4.96 -12.28 -20.05
N GLY A 90 -5.55 -11.24 -19.42
CA GLY A 90 -5.11 -9.85 -19.60
C GLY A 90 -5.38 -9.28 -21.00
N PRO A 91 -5.03 -7.99 -21.26
CA PRO A 91 -5.46 -7.25 -22.45
C PRO A 91 -4.73 -7.74 -23.70
N SER A 92 -5.21 -8.82 -24.29
CA SER A 92 -4.59 -9.49 -25.44
C SER A 92 -5.61 -9.77 -26.55
N THR A 93 -6.21 -8.74 -27.16
CA THR A 93 -6.99 -8.80 -28.44
C THR A 93 -8.14 -9.83 -28.61
N GLY A 94 -8.38 -10.78 -27.70
CA GLY A 94 -9.59 -11.60 -27.64
C GLY A 94 -10.54 -10.95 -26.64
N ASN A 95 -11.80 -10.61 -26.92
CA ASN A 95 -12.77 -11.17 -27.86
C ASN A 95 -13.39 -10.10 -28.81
N ILE A 96 -12.73 -8.94 -29.01
CA ILE A 96 -13.23 -7.79 -29.82
C ILE A 96 -13.74 -8.25 -31.19
N ASN A 97 -12.94 -9.06 -31.89
CA ASN A 97 -13.31 -9.61 -33.18
C ASN A 97 -14.54 -10.53 -33.14
N ALA A 98 -14.80 -11.22 -32.03
CA ALA A 98 -16.03 -12.02 -31.90
C ALA A 98 -17.26 -11.16 -31.65
N VAL A 99 -17.12 -10.11 -30.85
CA VAL A 99 -18.21 -9.18 -30.58
C VAL A 99 -18.55 -8.36 -31.83
N LEU A 100 -17.55 -7.94 -32.61
CA LEU A 100 -17.75 -7.34 -33.94
C LEU A 100 -18.50 -8.30 -34.88
N ARG A 101 -18.14 -9.60 -34.90
CA ARG A 101 -18.89 -10.60 -35.67
C ARG A 101 -20.33 -10.79 -35.18
N THR A 102 -20.57 -10.67 -33.87
CA THR A 102 -21.93 -10.70 -33.33
C THR A 102 -22.72 -9.50 -33.83
N ALA A 103 -22.14 -8.29 -33.81
CA ALA A 103 -22.78 -7.10 -34.38
C ALA A 103 -23.06 -7.24 -35.89
N GLU A 104 -22.12 -7.79 -36.67
CA GLU A 104 -22.35 -8.11 -38.09
C GLU A 104 -23.50 -9.11 -38.28
N LYS A 105 -23.55 -10.14 -37.44
CA LYS A 105 -24.61 -11.15 -37.47
C LYS A 105 -25.97 -10.57 -37.10
N ASP A 106 -25.98 -9.60 -36.19
CA ASP A 106 -27.17 -8.81 -35.85
C ASP A 106 -27.53 -7.84 -36.98
N GLY A 107 -26.73 -7.76 -38.05
CA GLY A 107 -27.04 -7.00 -39.26
C GLY A 107 -26.59 -5.55 -39.23
N PHE A 108 -25.62 -5.20 -38.38
CA PHE A 108 -24.98 -3.88 -38.41
C PHE A 108 -23.94 -3.80 -39.53
N ASP A 109 -23.85 -2.63 -40.17
CA ASP A 109 -22.90 -2.32 -41.23
C ASP A 109 -22.24 -0.94 -41.02
N SER A 110 -21.05 -0.76 -41.59
CA SER A 110 -20.28 0.49 -41.49
C SER A 110 -20.80 1.63 -42.37
N ALA A 111 -21.80 1.39 -43.23
CA ALA A 111 -22.39 2.46 -44.04
C ALA A 111 -23.41 3.27 -43.24
N SER A 112 -24.13 2.60 -42.33
CA SER A 112 -25.21 3.19 -41.55
C SER A 112 -24.84 3.41 -40.08
N PHE A 113 -23.80 2.73 -39.57
CA PHE A 113 -23.39 2.78 -38.17
C PHE A 113 -21.89 2.97 -38.00
N LEU A 114 -21.54 3.67 -36.92
CA LEU A 114 -20.16 3.83 -36.45
C LEU A 114 -19.88 2.80 -35.36
N SER A 115 -18.85 1.98 -35.55
CA SER A 115 -18.38 1.02 -34.54
C SER A 115 -17.22 1.63 -33.75
N GLN A 116 -17.29 1.56 -32.42
CA GLN A 116 -16.28 2.12 -31.53
C GLN A 116 -16.06 1.19 -30.35
N VAL A 117 -14.81 0.78 -30.12
CA VAL A 117 -14.42 0.02 -28.93
C VAL A 117 -14.06 1.01 -27.83
N GLU A 118 -14.89 1.07 -26.79
CA GLU A 118 -14.62 1.85 -25.59
C GLU A 118 -13.60 1.08 -24.73
N VAL A 119 -12.44 1.69 -24.50
CA VAL A 119 -11.30 1.15 -23.73
C VAL A 119 -11.28 1.84 -22.37
N GLY A 120 -11.78 1.15 -21.34
CA GLY A 120 -11.79 1.62 -19.97
C GLY A 120 -10.49 1.35 -19.20
N TYR A 121 -10.55 1.48 -17.88
CA TYR A 121 -9.47 1.12 -16.97
C TYR A 121 -9.25 -0.40 -16.94
N ARG A 122 -10.32 -1.19 -16.77
CA ARG A 122 -10.28 -2.66 -16.78
C ARG A 122 -11.20 -3.28 -17.83
N ASN A 123 -12.30 -2.62 -18.15
CA ASN A 123 -13.34 -3.18 -19.04
C ASN A 123 -13.27 -2.61 -20.46
N HIS A 124 -13.64 -3.43 -21.44
CA HIS A 124 -13.87 -3.03 -22.83
C HIS A 124 -15.34 -3.17 -23.20
N THR A 125 -15.86 -2.30 -24.06
CA THR A 125 -17.24 -2.41 -24.57
C THR A 125 -17.30 -1.97 -26.03
N LEU A 126 -17.90 -2.78 -26.90
CA LEU A 126 -18.17 -2.36 -28.27
C LEU A 126 -19.46 -1.55 -28.28
N SER A 127 -19.39 -0.34 -28.84
CA SER A 127 -20.55 0.51 -29.12
C SER A 127 -20.75 0.62 -30.63
N ILE A 128 -21.96 0.36 -31.09
CA ILE A 128 -22.41 0.62 -32.45
C ILE A 128 -23.40 1.78 -32.39
N SER A 129 -23.07 2.91 -32.98
CA SER A 129 -23.90 4.13 -32.90
C SER A 129 -24.33 4.65 -34.26
N HIS A 130 -25.55 5.17 -34.30
CA HIS A 130 -26.08 6.00 -35.38
C HIS A 130 -26.46 7.35 -34.77
N ASP A 131 -25.94 8.42 -35.37
CA ASP A 131 -26.16 9.79 -34.91
C ASP A 131 -26.88 10.57 -36.00
N GLU A 132 -27.92 11.33 -35.64
CA GLU A 132 -28.68 12.20 -36.52
C GLU A 132 -28.82 13.58 -35.89
N ASN A 133 -28.89 14.61 -36.73
CA ASN A 133 -29.07 15.98 -36.29
C ASN A 133 -30.43 16.51 -36.70
N VAL A 134 -31.15 17.09 -35.74
CA VAL A 134 -32.43 17.76 -35.99
C VAL A 134 -32.37 19.22 -35.57
N SER A 135 -32.99 20.10 -36.35
CA SER A 135 -33.05 21.54 -36.07
C SER A 135 -33.59 21.82 -34.67
N ASP A 136 -32.94 22.73 -33.94
CA ASP A 136 -33.38 23.18 -32.61
C ASP A 136 -34.31 24.41 -32.64
N ALA A 137 -34.79 24.81 -33.83
CA ALA A 137 -35.58 26.02 -34.01
C ALA A 137 -36.74 26.13 -32.99
N GLY A 138 -36.67 27.15 -32.12
CA GLY A 138 -37.63 27.38 -31.04
C GLY A 138 -37.13 27.02 -29.64
N PHE A 139 -35.90 26.51 -29.52
CA PHE A 139 -35.21 26.24 -28.26
C PHE A 139 -34.03 27.21 -28.08
N ASP A 140 -33.75 27.62 -26.84
CA ASP A 140 -32.67 28.57 -26.53
C ASP A 140 -31.50 27.86 -25.81
N GLY A 141 -30.28 28.23 -26.19
CA GLY A 141 -29.05 27.80 -25.50
C GLY A 141 -28.84 26.28 -25.50
N THR A 142 -28.89 25.67 -24.32
CA THR A 142 -28.72 24.22 -24.13
C THR A 142 -30.00 23.52 -23.70
N ASP A 143 -31.16 24.14 -23.88
CA ASP A 143 -32.43 23.53 -23.49
C ASP A 143 -32.70 22.28 -24.33
N LEU A 144 -33.28 21.26 -23.69
CA LEU A 144 -33.61 19.99 -24.33
C LEU A 144 -35.12 19.89 -24.58
N PRO A 145 -35.53 19.14 -25.62
CA PRO A 145 -36.94 18.92 -25.91
C PRO A 145 -37.65 18.21 -24.76
N LEU A 146 -38.94 18.51 -24.57
CA LEU A 146 -39.79 17.80 -23.63
C LEU A 146 -40.00 16.35 -24.08
N ALA A 147 -40.56 15.51 -23.21
CA ALA A 147 -40.69 14.07 -23.47
C ALA A 147 -41.44 13.75 -24.76
N GLU A 148 -42.49 14.50 -25.10
CA GLU A 148 -43.27 14.29 -26.34
C GLU A 148 -42.47 14.63 -27.60
N ASP A 149 -41.81 15.78 -27.62
CA ASP A 149 -40.95 16.19 -28.73
C ASP A 149 -39.74 15.26 -28.88
N SER A 150 -39.17 14.81 -27.75
CA SER A 150 -38.06 13.85 -27.71
C SER A 150 -38.45 12.52 -28.34
N ARG A 151 -39.63 11.99 -28.01
CA ARG A 151 -40.17 10.80 -28.65
C ARG A 151 -40.39 11.01 -30.14
N THR A 152 -40.90 12.17 -30.52
CA THR A 152 -41.20 12.49 -31.93
C THR A 152 -39.93 12.56 -32.76
N PHE A 153 -38.92 13.31 -32.30
CA PHE A 153 -37.61 13.40 -32.96
C PHE A 153 -36.92 12.05 -33.03
N LEU A 154 -36.91 11.28 -31.93
CA LEU A 154 -36.31 9.95 -31.94
C LEU A 154 -37.09 8.94 -32.80
N ALA A 155 -38.39 9.11 -32.99
CA ALA A 155 -39.18 8.23 -33.84
C ALA A 155 -39.00 8.57 -35.33
N SER A 156 -38.90 9.87 -35.69
CA SER A 156 -38.73 10.30 -37.08
C SER A 156 -37.37 9.90 -37.64
N GLU A 157 -36.31 10.08 -36.85
CA GLU A 157 -34.93 9.80 -37.25
C GLU A 157 -34.45 8.39 -36.88
N ALA A 158 -35.35 7.52 -36.39
CA ALA A 158 -34.97 6.17 -35.99
C ALA A 158 -34.40 5.37 -37.17
N PRO A 159 -33.17 4.80 -37.07
CA PRO A 159 -32.62 3.98 -38.13
C PRO A 159 -33.39 2.66 -38.24
N GLU A 160 -33.48 2.10 -39.45
CA GLU A 160 -34.26 0.88 -39.73
C GLU A 160 -33.91 -0.30 -38.81
N LYS A 161 -32.64 -0.41 -38.41
CA LYS A 161 -32.19 -1.47 -37.50
C LYS A 161 -32.73 -1.31 -36.07
N PHE A 162 -32.88 -0.07 -35.60
CA PHE A 162 -33.51 0.22 -34.31
C PHE A 162 -35.03 0.02 -34.40
N LYS A 163 -35.67 0.55 -35.45
CA LYS A 163 -37.11 0.39 -35.71
C LYS A 163 -37.55 -1.07 -35.64
N ASN A 164 -36.77 -1.96 -36.23
CA ASN A 164 -37.13 -3.37 -36.41
C ASN A 164 -36.22 -4.32 -35.62
N TRP A 165 -35.76 -3.94 -34.42
CA TRP A 165 -34.75 -4.69 -33.67
C TRP A 165 -35.16 -6.14 -33.36
N SER A 166 -36.25 -6.34 -32.60
CA SER A 166 -36.74 -7.67 -32.21
C SER A 166 -38.04 -8.08 -32.93
N ALA A 167 -38.81 -7.09 -33.39
CA ALA A 167 -40.03 -7.26 -34.18
C ALA A 167 -40.23 -6.04 -35.11
N PRO A 168 -41.04 -6.14 -36.18
CA PRO A 168 -41.40 -4.98 -37.00
C PRO A 168 -41.95 -3.84 -36.13
N ASN A 169 -41.43 -2.62 -36.33
CA ASN A 169 -41.77 -1.40 -35.56
C ASN A 169 -41.47 -1.42 -34.06
N TRP A 170 -40.76 -2.43 -33.54
CA TRP A 170 -40.40 -2.53 -32.12
C TRP A 170 -39.88 -1.20 -31.53
N GLY A 171 -38.89 -0.57 -32.16
CA GLY A 171 -38.26 0.63 -31.61
C GLY A 171 -39.20 1.83 -31.56
N THR A 172 -40.00 2.03 -32.61
CA THR A 172 -40.97 3.14 -32.69
C THR A 172 -42.19 2.92 -31.78
N ASP A 173 -42.63 1.67 -31.64
CA ASP A 173 -43.76 1.33 -30.77
C ASP A 173 -43.39 1.54 -29.30
N HIS A 174 -42.21 1.09 -28.87
CA HIS A 174 -41.71 1.32 -27.50
C HIS A 174 -41.36 2.79 -27.27
N LEU A 175 -40.95 3.52 -28.31
CA LEU A 175 -40.68 4.95 -28.19
C LEU A 175 -41.95 5.70 -27.81
N ALA A 176 -43.13 5.31 -28.31
CA ALA A 176 -44.40 5.95 -27.99
C ALA A 176 -44.70 6.01 -26.48
N ASP A 177 -44.32 4.96 -25.74
CA ASP A 177 -44.54 4.83 -24.28
C ASP A 177 -43.32 5.24 -23.42
N SER A 178 -42.28 5.76 -24.05
CA SER A 178 -41.02 6.09 -23.36
C SER A 178 -41.08 7.36 -22.50
N VAL A 179 -40.24 7.37 -21.46
CA VAL A 179 -39.98 8.46 -20.54
C VAL A 179 -38.56 9.00 -20.73
N VAL A 180 -38.32 10.21 -20.21
CA VAL A 180 -37.01 10.88 -20.29
C VAL A 180 -36.28 10.77 -18.96
N TYR A 181 -35.00 10.40 -19.01
CA TYR A 181 -34.07 10.39 -17.91
C TYR A 181 -33.07 11.54 -18.09
N GLY A 182 -33.06 12.51 -17.16
CA GLY A 182 -32.30 13.75 -17.27
C GLY A 182 -33.19 14.99 -17.05
N PRO A 183 -32.76 16.18 -17.48
CA PRO A 183 -31.51 16.49 -18.17
C PRO A 183 -30.29 16.38 -17.23
N VAL A 184 -29.14 15.99 -17.78
CA VAL A 184 -27.85 15.94 -17.11
C VAL A 184 -26.95 17.00 -17.72
N LEU A 185 -26.52 17.93 -16.88
CA LEU A 185 -25.61 18.99 -17.28
C LEU A 185 -24.19 18.42 -17.37
N ALA A 186 -23.52 18.68 -18.49
CA ALA A 186 -22.12 18.34 -18.68
C ALA A 186 -21.34 19.54 -19.21
N LYS A 187 -20.07 19.62 -18.81
CA LYS A 187 -19.12 20.60 -19.34
C LYS A 187 -17.92 19.88 -19.91
N ARG A 188 -17.67 20.07 -21.21
CA ARG A 188 -16.56 19.44 -21.93
C ARG A 188 -15.46 20.46 -22.19
N TYR A 189 -14.29 20.20 -21.67
CA TYR A 189 -13.03 20.87 -22.01
C TYR A 189 -12.33 20.08 -23.09
N GLN A 190 -11.76 20.75 -24.08
CA GLN A 190 -11.07 20.08 -25.16
C GLN A 190 -9.86 20.85 -25.68
N GLY A 191 -8.84 20.10 -26.08
CA GLY A 191 -7.61 20.62 -26.67
C GLY A 191 -6.77 19.49 -27.28
N ASN A 192 -5.64 19.87 -27.86
CA ASN A 192 -4.64 18.91 -28.33
C ASN A 192 -3.72 18.53 -27.17
N TRP A 193 -3.53 17.24 -26.96
CA TRP A 193 -2.64 16.67 -25.96
C TRP A 193 -1.51 15.91 -26.66
N GLU A 194 -0.27 16.23 -26.29
CA GLU A 194 0.98 15.68 -26.86
C GLU A 194 1.09 15.80 -28.39
N ASP A 195 0.36 16.75 -29.01
CA ASP A 195 0.25 16.93 -30.46
C ASP A 195 -0.22 15.67 -31.23
N GLU A 196 -0.70 14.65 -30.49
CA GLU A 196 -1.09 13.32 -31.01
C GLU A 196 -2.60 13.08 -30.86
N PHE A 197 -3.19 13.47 -29.72
CA PHE A 197 -4.58 13.19 -29.41
C PHE A 197 -5.41 14.46 -29.24
N LYS A 198 -6.63 14.42 -29.74
CA LYS A 198 -7.67 15.38 -29.36
C LYS A 198 -8.31 14.88 -28.08
N LEU A 199 -7.87 15.41 -26.94
CA LEU A 199 -8.31 15.00 -25.61
C LEU A 199 -9.53 15.83 -25.18
N PHE A 200 -10.49 15.14 -24.58
CA PHE A 200 -11.65 15.69 -23.92
C PHE A 200 -11.54 15.44 -22.42
N ILE A 201 -11.86 16.43 -21.59
CA ILE A 201 -12.14 16.23 -20.17
C ILE A 201 -13.55 16.73 -19.91
N GLU A 202 -14.44 15.83 -19.50
CA GLU A 202 -15.84 16.14 -19.26
C GLU A 202 -16.17 16.09 -17.76
N VAL A 203 -16.91 17.08 -17.29
CA VAL A 203 -17.48 17.13 -15.94
C VAL A 203 -18.98 16.97 -16.06
N TRP A 204 -19.53 15.89 -15.52
CA TRP A 204 -20.95 15.54 -15.56
C TRP A 204 -21.57 15.72 -14.20
N TRP A 205 -22.64 16.49 -14.11
CA TRP A 205 -23.38 16.72 -12.87
C TRP A 205 -24.57 15.79 -12.81
N ILE A 206 -24.36 14.62 -12.21
CA ILE A 206 -25.36 13.55 -12.10
C ILE A 206 -26.03 13.67 -10.75
N ARG A 207 -27.35 13.43 -10.66
CA ARG A 207 -28.00 13.37 -9.36
C ARG A 207 -27.46 12.20 -8.57
N LYS A 208 -27.14 12.40 -7.29
CA LYS A 208 -26.70 11.32 -6.40
C LYS A 208 -27.72 10.17 -6.35
N SER A 209 -29.01 10.50 -6.39
CA SER A 209 -30.07 9.52 -6.49
C SER A 209 -31.37 10.15 -7.04
N ARG A 210 -32.41 9.33 -7.21
CA ARG A 210 -33.73 9.83 -7.61
C ARG A 210 -34.41 10.69 -6.53
N THR A 211 -34.05 10.48 -5.27
CA THR A 211 -34.61 11.16 -4.08
C THR A 211 -33.75 12.33 -3.61
N ASP A 212 -32.47 12.36 -3.97
CA ASP A 212 -31.54 13.45 -3.73
C ASP A 212 -31.30 14.25 -5.02
N ALA A 213 -31.89 15.45 -5.09
CA ALA A 213 -31.71 16.34 -6.23
C ALA A 213 -30.32 17.01 -6.29
N THR A 214 -29.45 16.80 -5.30
CA THR A 214 -28.09 17.32 -5.31
C THR A 214 -27.25 16.61 -6.37
N LEU A 215 -26.41 17.40 -7.04
CA LEU A 215 -25.61 16.94 -8.15
C LEU A 215 -24.20 16.58 -7.67
N GLU A 216 -23.75 15.38 -8.01
CA GLU A 216 -22.37 14.95 -7.87
C GLU A 216 -21.62 15.06 -9.21
N PRO A 217 -20.37 15.56 -9.20
CA PRO A 217 -19.56 15.61 -10.41
C PRO A 217 -18.90 14.26 -10.68
N ILE A 218 -19.09 13.73 -11.89
CA ILE A 218 -18.25 12.68 -12.47
C ILE A 218 -17.31 13.32 -13.49
N VAL A 219 -16.00 13.13 -13.31
CA VAL A 219 -14.98 13.67 -14.22
C VAL A 219 -14.34 12.54 -15.00
N GLU A 220 -14.31 12.67 -16.32
CA GLU A 220 -13.71 11.69 -17.22
C GLU A 220 -12.83 12.38 -18.26
N ALA A 221 -11.66 11.81 -18.53
CA ALA A 221 -10.83 12.15 -19.67
C ALA A 221 -10.99 11.09 -20.77
N SER A 222 -11.14 11.53 -22.02
CA SER A 222 -11.30 10.63 -23.16
C SER A 222 -10.64 11.14 -24.43
N PHE A 223 -10.18 10.21 -25.28
CA PHE A 223 -9.66 10.50 -26.61
C PHE A 223 -9.94 9.34 -27.55
N LYS A 224 -9.89 9.59 -28.87
CA LYS A 224 -10.16 8.61 -29.92
C LYS A 224 -8.95 8.37 -30.81
N THR A 225 -8.79 7.14 -31.30
CA THR A 225 -7.77 6.74 -32.28
C THR A 225 -8.26 5.55 -33.09
N ALA A 226 -7.83 5.45 -34.36
CA ALA A 226 -8.17 4.30 -35.22
C ALA A 226 -7.26 3.08 -34.98
N ASP A 227 -6.22 3.22 -34.14
CA ASP A 227 -5.18 2.21 -33.92
C ASP A 227 -5.22 1.72 -32.47
N PHE A 228 -5.29 0.39 -32.29
CA PHE A 228 -5.39 -0.25 -30.98
C PHE A 228 -4.15 -0.03 -30.11
N GLU A 229 -2.95 -0.16 -30.68
CA GLU A 229 -1.70 0.03 -29.95
C GLU A 229 -1.59 1.48 -29.48
N LYS A 230 -1.97 2.44 -30.33
CA LYS A 230 -2.04 3.85 -29.91
C LYS A 230 -3.09 4.09 -28.83
N ALA A 231 -4.20 3.36 -28.84
CA ALA A 231 -5.22 3.46 -27.80
C ALA A 231 -4.67 2.99 -26.46
N THR A 232 -4.03 1.80 -26.43
CA THR A 232 -3.44 1.24 -25.21
C THR A 232 -2.27 2.09 -24.70
N ASP A 233 -1.38 2.53 -25.59
CA ASP A 233 -0.24 3.38 -25.23
C ASP A 233 -0.71 4.74 -24.71
N GLY A 234 -1.68 5.35 -25.39
CA GLY A 234 -2.27 6.61 -24.98
C GLY A 234 -3.00 6.51 -23.64
N ARG A 235 -3.72 5.40 -23.39
CA ARG A 235 -4.36 5.11 -22.10
C ARG A 235 -3.33 5.05 -20.98
N ASP A 236 -2.29 4.25 -21.16
CA ASP A 236 -1.27 4.04 -20.14
C ASP A 236 -0.46 5.32 -19.90
N LYS A 237 -0.21 6.13 -20.94
CA LYS A 237 0.36 7.48 -20.83
C LYS A 237 -0.55 8.41 -20.03
N LEU A 238 -1.85 8.43 -20.34
CA LEU A 238 -2.83 9.28 -19.65
C LEU A 238 -2.91 8.92 -18.16
N MET A 239 -2.97 7.62 -17.83
CA MET A 239 -2.94 7.15 -16.45
C MET A 239 -1.67 7.56 -15.72
N ARG A 240 -0.49 7.39 -16.34
CA ARG A 240 0.79 7.83 -15.76
C ARG A 240 0.81 9.33 -15.49
N GLU A 241 0.33 10.15 -16.42
CA GLU A 241 0.32 11.61 -16.24
C GLU A 241 -0.64 12.06 -15.13
N LEU A 242 -1.77 11.36 -14.95
CA LEU A 242 -2.71 11.56 -13.84
C LEU A 242 -2.15 11.15 -12.46
N GLN A 243 -1.05 10.39 -12.43
CA GLN A 243 -0.42 9.84 -11.21
C GLN A 243 1.01 10.41 -10.96
N LYS A 244 1.54 11.22 -11.87
CA LYS A 244 2.91 11.74 -11.83
C LYS A 244 3.13 12.72 -10.67
N GLN A 245 4.33 12.72 -10.06
CA GLN A 245 4.74 13.69 -9.02
C GLN A 245 3.75 13.80 -7.83
N ASN A 246 3.28 12.67 -7.28
CA ASN A 246 2.28 12.62 -6.19
C ASN A 246 0.90 13.19 -6.54
N ARG A 247 0.55 13.36 -7.82
CA ARG A 247 -0.82 13.70 -8.22
C ARG A 247 -1.75 12.53 -7.93
N VAL A 248 -2.87 12.81 -7.26
CA VAL A 248 -3.90 11.82 -6.94
C VAL A 248 -5.13 11.99 -7.86
N TRP A 249 -4.93 12.44 -9.10
CA TRP A 249 -6.04 12.78 -10.00
C TRP A 249 -6.71 11.56 -10.63
N PHE A 250 -6.00 10.44 -10.74
CA PHE A 250 -6.55 9.22 -11.30
C PHE A 250 -7.56 8.56 -10.35
N LEU A 251 -8.77 8.27 -10.84
CA LEU A 251 -9.77 7.47 -10.15
C LEU A 251 -9.79 6.06 -10.77
N ALA A 252 -9.26 5.09 -10.03
CA ALA A 252 -9.15 3.70 -10.49
C ALA A 252 -10.51 3.00 -10.50
N GLY A 253 -11.22 3.06 -11.61
CA GLY A 253 -12.50 2.38 -11.81
C GLY A 253 -13.06 2.59 -13.22
N ASP A 254 -13.99 1.71 -13.59
CA ASP A 254 -14.84 1.87 -14.76
C ASP A 254 -16.24 2.27 -14.28
N ALA A 255 -16.83 3.30 -14.89
CA ALA A 255 -18.21 3.67 -14.62
C ALA A 255 -18.94 3.92 -15.93
N LEU A 256 -20.09 3.26 -16.10
CA LEU A 256 -21.02 3.60 -17.16
C LEU A 256 -21.99 4.65 -16.61
N ARG A 257 -21.91 5.88 -17.15
CA ARG A 257 -22.78 6.99 -16.72
C ARG A 257 -24.26 6.63 -16.79
N THR A 258 -24.66 5.83 -17.78
CA THR A 258 -26.04 5.34 -17.90
C THR A 258 -26.40 4.35 -16.78
N LYS A 259 -25.49 3.46 -16.38
CA LYS A 259 -25.72 2.50 -15.30
C LYS A 259 -25.93 3.20 -13.94
N LEU A 260 -25.12 4.21 -13.64
CA LEU A 260 -25.25 5.04 -12.43
C LEU A 260 -26.61 5.78 -12.35
N ILE A 261 -27.32 5.88 -13.47
CA ILE A 261 -28.63 6.53 -13.56
C ILE A 261 -29.77 5.48 -13.42
N MET A 262 -29.50 4.15 -13.31
CA MET A 262 -30.47 3.06 -13.62
C MET A 262 -30.57 1.75 -12.74
N GLU A 263 -30.09 1.56 -11.48
CA GLU A 263 -30.23 0.26 -10.70
C GLU A 263 -31.55 0.03 -9.86
N ARG A 264 -32.03 -1.22 -9.63
CA ARG A 264 -33.32 -1.59 -8.92
C ARG A 264 -33.35 -2.91 -8.09
N THR A 265 -34.17 -2.97 -7.02
CA THR A 265 -34.43 -4.10 -6.10
C THR A 265 -35.92 -4.52 -6.10
N ILE A 266 -36.25 -5.80 -5.89
CA ILE A 266 -37.64 -6.28 -5.74
C ILE A 266 -37.88 -6.92 -4.37
N VAL A 267 -38.95 -6.49 -3.69
CA VAL A 267 -39.43 -7.04 -2.41
C VAL A 267 -40.78 -7.72 -2.61
N VAL A 268 -40.88 -9.00 -2.25
CA VAL A 268 -42.08 -9.83 -2.42
C VAL A 268 -42.62 -10.24 -1.06
N LEU A 269 -43.79 -9.71 -0.71
CA LEU A 269 -44.54 -10.14 0.46
C LEU A 269 -45.17 -11.50 0.19
N VAL A 270 -45.10 -12.42 1.16
CA VAL A 270 -45.71 -13.75 1.08
C VAL A 270 -46.41 -14.11 2.38
N GLN A 271 -47.42 -14.96 2.28
CA GLN A 271 -48.17 -15.49 3.42
C GLN A 271 -48.44 -16.98 3.24
N PHE A 272 -48.88 -17.65 4.31
CA PHE A 272 -49.02 -19.11 4.34
C PHE A 272 -50.47 -19.54 4.59
N PRO A 273 -50.88 -20.77 4.19
CA PRO A 273 -52.20 -21.28 4.48
C PRO A 273 -52.49 -21.29 5.99
N GLY A 274 -53.46 -20.46 6.42
CA GLY A 274 -53.83 -20.31 7.83
C GLY A 274 -52.97 -19.32 8.62
N GLN A 275 -52.08 -18.57 7.97
CA GLN A 275 -51.25 -17.53 8.56
C GLN A 275 -51.15 -16.36 7.56
N ASP A 276 -52.18 -15.52 7.59
CA ASP A 276 -52.28 -14.35 6.72
C ASP A 276 -51.41 -13.19 7.25
N MET A 277 -50.87 -12.40 6.33
CA MET A 277 -50.15 -11.18 6.69
C MET A 277 -51.15 -10.14 7.24
N LYS A 278 -50.86 -9.62 8.43
CA LYS A 278 -51.73 -8.61 9.06
C LYS A 278 -51.60 -7.27 8.34
N ASP A 279 -52.74 -6.67 8.02
CA ASP A 279 -52.85 -5.38 7.32
C ASP A 279 -51.92 -5.24 6.09
N PRO A 280 -52.13 -6.05 5.03
CA PRO A 280 -51.21 -6.14 3.88
C PRO A 280 -50.83 -4.81 3.23
N ASP A 281 -51.77 -3.88 3.10
CA ASP A 281 -51.51 -2.57 2.50
C ASP A 281 -50.62 -1.69 3.39
N ILE A 282 -50.79 -1.80 4.71
CA ILE A 282 -49.92 -1.13 5.69
C ILE A 282 -48.52 -1.75 5.62
N LYS A 283 -48.41 -3.08 5.54
CA LYS A 283 -47.13 -3.78 5.42
C LYS A 283 -46.41 -3.43 4.13
N ARG A 284 -47.11 -3.39 2.98
CA ARG A 284 -46.52 -2.96 1.71
C ARG A 284 -45.98 -1.54 1.79
N ARG A 285 -46.74 -0.62 2.39
CA ARG A 285 -46.29 0.76 2.62
C ARG A 285 -45.09 0.82 3.55
N TYR A 286 -45.14 0.09 4.67
CA TYR A 286 -44.06 0.00 5.63
C TYR A 286 -42.77 -0.47 4.98
N PHE A 287 -42.78 -1.58 4.24
CA PHE A 287 -41.58 -2.09 3.58
C PHE A 287 -41.10 -1.18 2.43
N LYS A 288 -42.02 -0.49 1.75
CA LYS A 288 -41.65 0.54 0.77
C LYS A 288 -40.92 1.70 1.44
N ASP A 289 -41.42 2.15 2.59
CA ASP A 289 -40.82 3.23 3.38
C ASP A 289 -39.48 2.77 3.99
N LEU A 290 -39.42 1.55 4.53
CA LEU A 290 -38.24 0.95 5.13
C LEU A 290 -37.10 0.78 4.12
N PHE A 291 -37.37 0.21 2.93
CA PHE A 291 -36.30 -0.06 1.96
C PHE A 291 -35.90 1.18 1.15
N PHE A 292 -36.89 1.88 0.59
CA PHE A 292 -36.65 2.75 -0.57
C PHE A 292 -36.73 4.25 -0.28
N THR A 293 -37.16 4.66 0.91
CA THR A 293 -37.18 6.09 1.26
C THR A 293 -35.88 6.51 1.94
N GLY A 294 -35.49 7.79 1.85
CA GLY A 294 -34.39 8.35 2.65
C GLY A 294 -34.83 8.87 4.03
N ASN A 295 -35.94 8.34 4.57
CA ASN A 295 -36.45 8.78 5.87
C ASN A 295 -35.61 8.20 7.01
N GLN A 296 -35.54 8.92 8.14
CA GLN A 296 -34.80 8.45 9.31
C GLN A 296 -35.23 7.03 9.72
N GLY A 297 -34.26 6.12 9.85
CA GLY A 297 -34.52 4.72 10.22
C GLY A 297 -34.87 3.80 9.05
N SER A 298 -34.69 4.23 7.80
CA SER A 298 -34.80 3.39 6.62
C SER A 298 -33.45 2.74 6.25
N VAL A 299 -33.50 1.72 5.41
CA VAL A 299 -32.34 1.06 4.79
C VAL A 299 -31.48 2.08 4.03
N ASN A 300 -32.10 2.95 3.24
CA ASN A 300 -31.38 3.99 2.53
C ASN A 300 -30.76 5.01 3.48
N ASP A 301 -31.45 5.42 4.55
CA ASP A 301 -30.86 6.31 5.56
C ASP A 301 -29.63 5.69 6.24
N PHE A 302 -29.73 4.42 6.62
CA PHE A 302 -28.62 3.65 7.17
C PHE A 302 -27.44 3.55 6.19
N TYR A 303 -27.67 3.08 4.98
CA TYR A 303 -26.59 2.88 4.00
C TYR A 303 -26.01 4.18 3.44
N GLN A 304 -26.79 5.26 3.39
CA GLN A 304 -26.25 6.60 3.12
C GLN A 304 -25.25 7.00 4.21
N GLU A 305 -25.58 6.79 5.48
CA GLU A 305 -24.66 7.10 6.58
C GLU A 305 -23.41 6.20 6.57
N VAL A 306 -23.58 4.88 6.53
CA VAL A 306 -22.44 3.96 6.70
C VAL A 306 -21.48 3.94 5.51
N SER A 307 -21.94 4.32 4.31
CA SER A 307 -21.15 4.33 3.08
C SER A 307 -20.62 5.71 2.67
N GLY A 308 -21.08 6.78 3.33
CA GLY A 308 -20.79 8.16 2.91
C GLY A 308 -21.54 8.57 1.66
N GLY A 309 -22.76 8.05 1.50
CA GLY A 309 -23.67 8.33 0.40
C GLY A 309 -23.43 7.52 -0.89
N LYS A 310 -22.57 6.50 -0.84
CA LYS A 310 -22.21 5.67 -2.01
C LYS A 310 -23.24 4.60 -2.34
N VAL A 311 -24.17 4.31 -1.43
CA VAL A 311 -25.16 3.23 -1.56
C VAL A 311 -26.57 3.78 -1.45
N SER A 312 -27.44 3.38 -2.37
CA SER A 312 -28.88 3.61 -2.34
C SER A 312 -29.60 2.47 -3.05
N PHE A 313 -30.73 2.04 -2.51
CA PHE A 313 -31.63 1.05 -3.06
C PHE A 313 -32.89 1.75 -3.60
N ASP A 314 -33.38 1.35 -4.77
CA ASP A 314 -34.68 1.74 -5.33
C ASP A 314 -35.39 0.49 -5.82
N GLY A 315 -36.72 0.47 -5.84
CA GLY A 315 -37.42 -0.79 -6.08
C GLY A 315 -38.91 -0.79 -5.83
N ASP A 316 -39.48 -1.99 -5.89
CA ASP A 316 -40.92 -2.22 -5.76
C ASP A 316 -41.24 -3.24 -4.67
N VAL A 317 -42.43 -3.09 -4.07
CA VAL A 317 -42.96 -4.00 -3.05
C VAL A 317 -44.29 -4.60 -3.55
N ILE A 318 -44.32 -5.92 -3.75
CA ILE A 318 -45.45 -6.65 -4.32
C ILE A 318 -45.97 -7.73 -3.35
N GLY A 319 -47.15 -8.31 -3.61
CA GLY A 319 -47.79 -9.29 -2.72
C GLY A 319 -48.78 -8.66 -1.71
N PRO A 320 -49.20 -9.37 -0.64
CA PRO A 320 -48.77 -10.70 -0.29
C PRO A 320 -49.32 -11.76 -1.26
N PHE A 321 -48.48 -12.74 -1.58
CA PHE A 321 -48.89 -13.95 -2.30
C PHE A 321 -49.02 -15.12 -1.33
N THR A 322 -50.09 -15.90 -1.44
CA THR A 322 -50.28 -17.10 -0.60
C THR A 322 -49.49 -18.27 -1.18
N LEU A 323 -48.51 -18.77 -0.43
CA LEU A 323 -47.70 -19.93 -0.79
C LEU A 323 -48.47 -21.26 -0.59
N PRO A 324 -48.08 -22.36 -1.26
CA PRO A 324 -48.82 -23.62 -1.21
C PRO A 324 -48.68 -24.42 0.09
N ARG A 325 -47.70 -24.11 0.95
CA ARG A 325 -47.39 -24.87 2.18
C ARG A 325 -47.42 -23.98 3.40
N LYS A 326 -47.62 -24.55 4.59
CA LYS A 326 -47.54 -23.82 5.86
C LYS A 326 -46.10 -23.42 6.18
N GLN A 327 -45.89 -22.35 6.95
CA GLN A 327 -44.54 -21.90 7.35
C GLN A 327 -43.72 -23.02 8.00
N ALA A 328 -44.33 -23.78 8.91
CA ALA A 328 -43.67 -24.90 9.60
C ALA A 328 -43.16 -26.00 8.66
N GLU A 329 -43.78 -26.18 7.49
CA GLU A 329 -43.30 -27.14 6.49
C GLU A 329 -42.03 -26.64 5.80
N TYR A 330 -41.93 -25.33 5.50
CA TYR A 330 -40.70 -24.71 4.99
C TYR A 330 -39.61 -24.61 6.07
N ALA A 331 -39.99 -24.43 7.33
CA ALA A 331 -39.03 -24.39 8.43
C ALA A 331 -38.43 -25.77 8.71
N ASN A 332 -39.21 -26.83 8.50
CA ASN A 332 -38.78 -28.23 8.53
C ASN A 332 -37.99 -28.62 9.78
N ASN A 333 -38.45 -28.14 10.95
CA ASN A 333 -37.82 -28.34 12.27
C ASN A 333 -36.36 -27.87 12.38
N ASN A 334 -35.91 -26.99 11.49
CA ASN A 334 -34.57 -26.42 11.51
C ASN A 334 -34.57 -25.01 10.90
N SER A 335 -35.64 -24.27 11.15
CA SER A 335 -35.85 -22.89 10.72
C SER A 335 -35.61 -22.58 9.24
N GLY A 336 -35.71 -23.59 8.38
CA GLY A 336 -35.51 -23.48 6.94
C GLY A 336 -34.05 -23.38 6.49
N THR A 337 -33.07 -23.53 7.41
CA THR A 337 -31.63 -23.38 7.12
C THR A 337 -30.95 -24.67 6.66
N SER A 338 -31.61 -25.82 6.83
CA SER A 338 -31.04 -27.11 6.42
C SER A 338 -31.18 -27.37 4.92
N ALA A 339 -30.31 -28.20 4.36
CA ALA A 339 -30.41 -28.63 2.97
C ALA A 339 -31.62 -29.56 2.67
N ASN A 340 -32.33 -30.06 3.70
CA ASN A 340 -33.47 -30.95 3.53
C ASN A 340 -34.73 -30.19 3.12
N GLU A 341 -35.34 -30.57 2.00
CA GLU A 341 -36.57 -29.93 1.50
C GLU A 341 -37.84 -30.52 2.15
N PRO A 342 -38.90 -29.71 2.35
CA PRO A 342 -38.98 -28.27 2.06
C PRO A 342 -38.10 -27.41 2.99
N ASN A 343 -37.51 -26.34 2.48
CA ASN A 343 -36.67 -25.40 3.22
C ASN A 343 -36.87 -23.94 2.74
N ALA A 344 -36.05 -22.98 3.19
CA ALA A 344 -36.10 -21.60 2.71
C ALA A 344 -35.88 -21.48 1.18
N GLN A 345 -35.05 -22.35 0.58
CA GLN A 345 -34.91 -22.40 -0.88
C GLN A 345 -36.21 -22.87 -1.54
N THR A 346 -36.93 -23.84 -0.95
CA THR A 346 -38.27 -24.24 -1.43
C THR A 346 -39.27 -23.10 -1.32
N MET A 347 -39.21 -22.31 -0.24
CA MET A 347 -40.05 -21.11 -0.09
C MET A 347 -39.75 -20.07 -1.17
N ALA A 348 -38.48 -19.81 -1.47
CA ALA A 348 -38.08 -18.89 -2.53
C ALA A 348 -38.57 -19.37 -3.91
N ARG A 349 -38.49 -20.67 -4.19
CA ARG A 349 -39.04 -21.29 -5.41
C ARG A 349 -40.54 -21.09 -5.53
N ASP A 350 -41.28 -21.45 -4.48
CA ASP A 350 -42.74 -21.31 -4.49
C ASP A 350 -43.16 -19.84 -4.59
N THR A 351 -42.36 -18.92 -4.05
CA THR A 351 -42.58 -17.47 -4.20
C THR A 351 -42.40 -17.05 -5.65
N LEU A 352 -41.33 -17.49 -6.33
CA LEU A 352 -41.12 -17.24 -7.75
C LEU A 352 -42.26 -17.82 -8.60
N ASP A 353 -42.72 -19.02 -8.29
CA ASP A 353 -43.87 -19.63 -8.95
C ASP A 353 -45.17 -18.85 -8.71
N ALA A 354 -45.36 -18.28 -7.52
CA ALA A 354 -46.54 -17.48 -7.18
C ALA A 354 -46.58 -16.12 -7.90
N ILE A 355 -45.43 -15.53 -8.22
CA ILE A 355 -45.35 -14.27 -8.98
C ILE A 355 -45.18 -14.47 -10.49
N ARG A 356 -44.90 -15.70 -10.93
CA ARG A 356 -44.67 -16.02 -12.35
C ARG A 356 -45.90 -15.67 -13.19
N GLY A 357 -45.69 -14.84 -14.22
CA GLY A 357 -46.77 -14.35 -15.08
C GLY A 357 -47.62 -13.23 -14.48
N ILE A 358 -47.35 -12.82 -13.23
CA ILE A 358 -47.96 -11.65 -12.57
C ILE A 358 -46.98 -10.48 -12.60
N GLN A 359 -45.72 -10.73 -12.24
CA GLN A 359 -44.65 -9.74 -12.24
C GLN A 359 -43.60 -10.11 -13.29
N ASN A 360 -43.21 -9.16 -14.14
CA ASN A 360 -41.99 -9.29 -14.94
C ASN A 360 -40.79 -8.90 -14.07
N LEU A 361 -39.78 -9.77 -14.00
CA LEU A 361 -38.56 -9.53 -13.24
C LEU A 361 -37.41 -8.94 -14.08
N ASP A 362 -37.59 -8.84 -15.40
CA ASP A 362 -36.54 -8.32 -16.30
C ASP A 362 -36.06 -6.91 -15.91
N SER A 363 -36.94 -6.08 -15.33
CA SER A 363 -36.61 -4.72 -14.90
C SER A 363 -35.71 -4.62 -13.66
N TYR A 364 -35.41 -5.75 -13.01
CA TYR A 364 -34.55 -5.83 -11.82
C TYR A 364 -33.20 -6.49 -12.11
N ASP A 365 -32.87 -6.72 -13.38
CA ASP A 365 -31.51 -7.02 -13.88
C ASP A 365 -30.93 -5.73 -14.49
N SER A 366 -30.49 -4.83 -13.63
CA SER A 366 -30.03 -3.49 -14.03
C SER A 366 -28.62 -3.52 -14.62
N ASN A 367 -27.86 -4.57 -14.34
CA ASN A 367 -26.51 -4.78 -14.84
C ASN A 367 -26.49 -5.62 -16.14
N SER A 368 -27.63 -6.21 -16.53
CA SER A 368 -27.84 -7.05 -17.70
C SER A 368 -26.97 -8.31 -17.74
N ASP A 369 -26.66 -8.89 -16.58
CA ASP A 369 -25.92 -10.15 -16.45
C ASP A 369 -26.82 -11.39 -16.57
N GLY A 370 -28.13 -11.18 -16.76
CA GLY A 370 -29.14 -12.22 -16.86
C GLY A 370 -29.71 -12.63 -15.50
N PHE A 371 -29.35 -11.94 -14.41
CA PHE A 371 -29.83 -12.20 -13.06
C PHE A 371 -30.49 -10.98 -12.42
N VAL A 372 -31.47 -11.24 -11.56
CA VAL A 372 -32.05 -10.18 -10.71
C VAL A 372 -31.02 -9.71 -9.68
N ASP A 373 -30.75 -8.40 -9.64
CA ASP A 373 -29.73 -7.77 -8.81
C ASP A 373 -29.99 -7.98 -7.30
N SER A 374 -31.26 -7.89 -6.88
CA SER A 374 -31.66 -8.09 -5.47
C SER A 374 -33.11 -8.56 -5.36
N TYR A 375 -33.29 -9.76 -4.82
CA TYR A 375 -34.59 -10.40 -4.61
C TYR A 375 -34.84 -10.69 -3.13
N VAL A 376 -35.78 -9.97 -2.54
CA VAL A 376 -36.11 -10.02 -1.10
C VAL A 376 -37.51 -10.60 -0.91
N ILE A 377 -37.64 -11.56 0.00
CA ILE A 377 -38.89 -12.19 0.39
C ILE A 377 -39.23 -11.76 1.81
N VAL A 378 -40.43 -11.23 2.01
CA VAL A 378 -40.94 -10.89 3.34
C VAL A 378 -42.08 -11.84 3.67
N HIS A 379 -41.89 -12.71 4.67
CA HIS A 379 -42.89 -13.71 5.02
C HIS A 379 -43.78 -13.30 6.19
N ALA A 380 -45.04 -13.73 6.17
CA ALA A 380 -45.98 -13.46 7.26
C ALA A 380 -45.54 -14.11 8.59
N GLY A 381 -45.67 -13.37 9.69
CA GLY A 381 -45.29 -13.80 11.05
C GLY A 381 -43.80 -13.62 11.39
N SER A 382 -43.45 -13.84 12.67
CA SER A 382 -42.12 -13.54 13.19
C SER A 382 -41.05 -14.55 12.73
N GLY A 383 -39.81 -14.10 12.72
CA GLY A 383 -38.65 -14.93 12.39
C GLY A 383 -38.15 -15.76 13.57
N ALA A 384 -37.49 -16.88 13.28
CA ALA A 384 -36.93 -17.79 14.28
C ALA A 384 -35.79 -17.15 15.09
N GLU A 385 -35.12 -16.13 14.56
CA GLU A 385 -34.05 -15.38 15.23
C GLU A 385 -34.52 -14.65 16.53
N THR A 386 -35.83 -14.53 16.74
CA THR A 386 -36.41 -13.84 17.90
C THR A 386 -36.59 -14.75 19.13
N ASP A 387 -36.85 -16.04 18.94
CA ASP A 387 -37.18 -16.98 20.03
C ASP A 387 -36.64 -18.41 19.85
N GLY A 388 -35.93 -18.66 18.75
CA GLY A 388 -35.32 -19.96 18.44
C GLY A 388 -36.33 -21.05 18.05
N ASP A 389 -37.59 -20.72 17.74
CA ASP A 389 -38.59 -21.73 17.36
C ASP A 389 -38.22 -22.38 16.00
N PRO A 390 -37.91 -23.69 15.96
CA PRO A 390 -37.48 -24.37 14.74
C PRO A 390 -38.58 -24.51 13.67
N HIS A 391 -39.82 -24.12 13.98
CA HIS A 391 -40.95 -24.14 13.05
C HIS A 391 -41.20 -22.78 12.35
N LYS A 392 -40.41 -21.75 12.65
CA LYS A 392 -40.44 -20.45 11.96
C LYS A 392 -39.25 -20.35 11.00
N ILE A 393 -39.35 -19.51 9.98
CA ILE A 393 -38.21 -19.26 9.09
C ILE A 393 -37.21 -18.34 9.79
N TRP A 394 -35.93 -18.66 9.72
CA TRP A 394 -34.84 -17.78 10.14
C TRP A 394 -34.55 -16.76 9.03
N SER A 395 -34.38 -15.49 9.38
CA SER A 395 -33.93 -14.46 8.43
C SER A 395 -32.56 -14.84 7.86
N LEU A 396 -32.42 -14.94 6.54
CA LEU A 396 -31.17 -15.38 5.93
C LEU A 396 -31.05 -14.96 4.46
N GLN A 397 -29.80 -14.85 4.00
CA GLN A 397 -29.44 -14.85 2.59
C GLN A 397 -29.03 -16.27 2.15
N TRP A 398 -29.56 -16.72 1.02
CA TRP A 398 -29.12 -17.99 0.42
C TRP A 398 -29.22 -17.95 -1.10
N THR A 399 -28.69 -18.99 -1.73
CA THR A 399 -28.77 -19.22 -3.16
C THR A 399 -29.69 -20.39 -3.43
N LEU A 400 -30.44 -20.32 -4.53
CA LEU A 400 -31.14 -21.47 -5.08
C LEU A 400 -30.13 -22.51 -5.56
N ARG A 401 -30.51 -23.80 -5.53
CA ARG A 401 -29.65 -24.89 -6.04
C ARG A 401 -29.32 -24.70 -7.52
N ASP A 402 -30.34 -24.33 -8.28
CA ASP A 402 -30.26 -23.97 -9.69
C ASP A 402 -30.91 -22.59 -9.86
N PRO A 403 -30.33 -21.68 -10.67
CA PRO A 403 -31.00 -20.44 -11.03
C PRO A 403 -32.37 -20.70 -11.66
N ILE A 404 -33.36 -19.90 -11.28
CA ILE A 404 -34.73 -20.05 -11.80
C ILE A 404 -35.05 -18.89 -12.72
N MET A 405 -35.30 -19.24 -13.98
CA MET A 405 -35.74 -18.29 -14.99
C MET A 405 -37.20 -17.87 -14.74
N VAL A 406 -37.41 -16.56 -14.68
CA VAL A 406 -38.72 -15.90 -14.58
C VAL A 406 -38.74 -14.77 -15.59
N GLY A 407 -39.42 -14.99 -16.72
CA GLY A 407 -39.27 -14.10 -17.87
C GLY A 407 -37.97 -14.39 -18.61
N ASN A 408 -37.15 -13.36 -18.84
CA ASN A 408 -35.85 -13.48 -19.52
C ASN A 408 -34.66 -13.46 -18.54
N VAL A 409 -34.91 -13.15 -17.26
CA VAL A 409 -33.90 -13.12 -16.21
C VAL A 409 -34.00 -14.33 -15.28
N SER A 410 -32.90 -14.63 -14.60
CA SER A 410 -32.81 -15.68 -13.60
C SER A 410 -32.74 -15.10 -12.20
N VAL A 411 -33.36 -15.78 -11.23
CA VAL A 411 -33.11 -15.52 -9.82
C VAL A 411 -32.20 -16.61 -9.30
N TYR A 412 -31.10 -16.22 -8.64
CA TYR A 412 -30.14 -17.15 -8.05
C TYR A 412 -29.99 -16.92 -6.56
N ALA A 413 -29.61 -15.71 -6.15
CA ALA A 413 -29.57 -15.32 -4.74
C ALA A 413 -30.91 -14.75 -4.30
N PHE A 414 -31.28 -15.01 -3.05
CA PHE A 414 -32.45 -14.41 -2.41
C PHE A 414 -32.14 -14.10 -0.96
N LEU A 415 -32.95 -13.19 -0.42
CA LEU A 415 -33.00 -12.90 0.99
C LEU A 415 -34.40 -13.18 1.53
N THR A 416 -34.51 -13.65 2.77
CA THR A 416 -35.79 -13.77 3.48
C THR A 416 -35.76 -13.06 4.82
N ILE A 417 -36.82 -12.31 5.14
CA ILE A 417 -37.04 -11.64 6.43
C ILE A 417 -38.53 -11.75 6.86
N PRO A 418 -38.87 -11.64 8.15
CA PRO A 418 -40.27 -11.66 8.61
C PRO A 418 -40.99 -10.33 8.39
N ASP A 419 -42.32 -10.35 8.43
CA ASP A 419 -43.15 -9.15 8.23
C ASP A 419 -43.02 -8.12 9.37
N ASP A 420 -42.47 -8.51 10.51
CA ASP A 420 -42.16 -7.68 11.66
C ASP A 420 -40.67 -7.33 11.77
N ALA A 421 -39.87 -7.62 10.72
CA ALA A 421 -38.47 -7.25 10.65
C ALA A 421 -38.27 -5.74 10.84
N LEU A 422 -37.31 -5.43 11.71
CA LEU A 422 -36.82 -4.08 11.96
C LEU A 422 -35.59 -3.80 11.11
N LEU A 423 -35.14 -2.54 11.16
CA LEU A 423 -34.02 -2.05 10.36
C LEU A 423 -32.78 -2.93 10.50
N GLY A 424 -32.39 -3.31 11.72
CA GLY A 424 -31.15 -4.02 11.99
C GLY A 424 -31.02 -5.37 11.31
N VAL A 425 -32.03 -6.24 11.43
CA VAL A 425 -32.09 -7.51 10.68
C VAL A 425 -32.08 -7.23 9.19
N THR A 426 -32.89 -6.27 8.73
CA THR A 426 -33.00 -5.93 7.30
C THR A 426 -31.65 -5.51 6.68
N VAL A 427 -30.88 -4.65 7.36
CA VAL A 427 -29.59 -4.16 6.85
C VAL A 427 -28.45 -5.15 7.06
N HIS A 428 -28.53 -6.04 8.06
CA HIS A 428 -27.59 -7.15 8.22
C HIS A 428 -27.70 -8.10 7.01
N GLU A 429 -28.92 -8.52 6.73
CA GLU A 429 -29.28 -9.43 5.67
C GLU A 429 -28.99 -8.88 4.25
N LEU A 430 -29.28 -7.59 4.03
CA LEU A 430 -28.84 -6.90 2.81
C LEU A 430 -27.31 -6.80 2.71
N GLY A 431 -26.60 -6.80 3.84
CA GLY A 431 -25.14 -6.89 3.90
C GLY A 431 -24.60 -8.11 3.16
N HIS A 432 -25.21 -9.27 3.37
CA HIS A 432 -24.88 -10.49 2.64
C HIS A 432 -25.25 -10.38 1.16
N LEU A 433 -26.49 -10.00 0.85
CA LEU A 433 -27.00 -10.03 -0.51
C LEU A 433 -26.31 -9.02 -1.43
N ALA A 434 -26.14 -7.78 -0.98
CA ALA A 434 -25.64 -6.68 -1.80
C ALA A 434 -24.10 -6.53 -1.77
N PHE A 435 -23.45 -6.93 -0.67
CA PHE A 435 -22.02 -6.69 -0.44
C PHE A 435 -21.20 -7.96 -0.23
N SER A 436 -21.84 -9.13 -0.21
CA SER A 436 -21.19 -10.42 0.03
C SER A 436 -20.34 -10.45 1.29
N TRP A 437 -20.77 -9.71 2.32
CA TRP A 437 -20.12 -9.79 3.63
C TRP A 437 -20.42 -11.14 4.28
N PRO A 438 -19.45 -11.78 4.94
CA PRO A 438 -19.71 -12.94 5.78
C PRO A 438 -20.28 -12.51 7.13
N ASP A 439 -20.82 -13.46 7.88
CA ASP A 439 -21.02 -13.24 9.32
C ASP A 439 -19.67 -13.13 10.02
N LEU A 440 -19.63 -12.24 11.01
CA LEU A 440 -18.49 -12.01 11.88
C LEU A 440 -18.83 -12.32 13.35
N TYR A 441 -19.99 -12.94 13.61
CA TYR A 441 -20.25 -13.72 14.82
C TYR A 441 -19.79 -15.17 14.63
N ASP A 442 -19.80 -15.93 15.72
CA ASP A 442 -19.46 -17.35 15.71
C ASP A 442 -20.67 -18.23 15.36
N TYR A 443 -20.53 -19.12 14.38
CA TYR A 443 -21.63 -19.96 13.93
C TYR A 443 -22.02 -21.05 14.95
N ASP A 444 -21.09 -21.52 15.79
CA ASP A 444 -21.38 -22.59 16.75
C ASP A 444 -21.75 -22.07 18.16
N GLY A 445 -21.58 -20.76 18.37
CA GLY A 445 -21.97 -20.04 19.59
C GLY A 445 -20.99 -20.16 20.76
N SER A 446 -19.75 -20.65 20.53
CA SER A 446 -18.70 -20.64 21.55
C SER A 446 -18.14 -19.24 21.81
N SER A 447 -18.14 -18.34 20.80
CA SER A 447 -17.77 -16.93 20.94
C SER A 447 -18.86 -15.95 20.44
N SER A 448 -18.71 -14.67 20.79
CA SER A 448 -19.54 -13.58 20.23
C SER A 448 -18.98 -13.00 18.92
N GLY A 449 -17.82 -13.49 18.44
CA GLY A 449 -17.08 -12.88 17.33
C GLY A 449 -16.82 -11.39 17.58
N LEU A 450 -17.36 -10.51 16.72
CA LEU A 450 -17.28 -9.06 16.90
C LEU A 450 -18.36 -8.45 17.83
N GLY A 451 -19.34 -9.23 18.28
CA GLY A 451 -20.42 -8.79 19.15
C GLY A 451 -21.18 -7.54 18.66
N ASP A 452 -21.54 -6.68 19.58
CA ASP A 452 -22.37 -5.48 19.35
C ASP A 452 -21.62 -4.36 18.60
N TRP A 453 -20.34 -4.57 18.29
CA TRP A 453 -19.47 -3.62 17.57
C TRP A 453 -19.63 -3.64 16.05
N CYS A 454 -20.23 -4.69 15.48
CA CYS A 454 -20.34 -4.85 14.03
C CYS A 454 -21.75 -5.25 13.59
N LEU A 455 -22.24 -4.63 12.52
CA LEU A 455 -23.50 -5.00 11.86
C LEU A 455 -23.58 -6.49 11.50
N MET A 456 -22.47 -7.06 11.02
CA MET A 456 -22.39 -8.49 10.64
C MET A 456 -22.19 -9.42 11.84
N SER A 457 -22.49 -8.94 13.05
CA SER A 457 -22.40 -9.65 14.32
C SER A 457 -23.62 -9.30 15.20
N GLY A 458 -23.47 -9.30 16.53
CA GLY A 458 -24.51 -8.88 17.48
C GLY A 458 -25.04 -7.45 17.25
N GLY A 459 -24.25 -6.59 16.60
CA GLY A 459 -24.58 -5.19 16.36
C GLY A 459 -25.84 -4.95 15.51
N SER A 460 -26.34 -5.95 14.79
CA SER A 460 -27.65 -5.90 14.12
C SER A 460 -28.83 -5.80 15.09
N TRP A 461 -28.66 -6.22 16.34
CA TRP A 461 -29.71 -6.21 17.38
C TRP A 461 -29.63 -5.03 18.34
N ASN A 462 -28.71 -4.10 18.12
CA ASN A 462 -28.57 -2.92 18.97
C ASN A 462 -29.83 -2.04 18.98
N GLY A 463 -30.05 -1.36 20.12
CA GLY A 463 -31.16 -0.44 20.34
C GLY A 463 -32.21 -0.95 21.33
N SER A 464 -33.17 -0.08 21.65
CA SER A 464 -34.31 -0.42 22.51
C SER A 464 -35.58 0.17 21.90
N PRO A 465 -36.46 -0.65 21.29
CA PRO A 465 -36.39 -2.12 21.15
C PRO A 465 -35.17 -2.65 20.37
N PRO A 466 -34.74 -3.91 20.57
CA PRO A 466 -33.64 -4.52 19.82
C PRO A 466 -33.84 -4.43 18.29
N GLY A 467 -32.77 -4.16 17.55
CA GLY A 467 -32.77 -4.04 16.08
C GLY A 467 -33.23 -2.69 15.53
N THR A 468 -33.50 -1.71 16.40
CA THR A 468 -33.91 -0.34 15.99
C THR A 468 -32.73 0.62 15.77
N LYS A 469 -31.56 0.30 16.34
CA LYS A 469 -30.33 1.12 16.25
C LYS A 469 -29.12 0.24 15.95
N PRO A 470 -29.08 -0.41 14.77
CA PRO A 470 -27.96 -1.27 14.41
C PRO A 470 -26.64 -0.48 14.37
N SER A 471 -25.53 -1.13 14.72
CA SER A 471 -24.20 -0.52 14.63
C SER A 471 -23.74 -0.34 13.19
N HIS A 472 -22.75 0.54 12.98
CA HIS A 472 -22.04 0.55 11.72
C HIS A 472 -21.33 -0.79 11.47
N PRO A 473 -21.19 -1.23 10.21
CA PRO A 473 -20.32 -2.34 9.85
C PRO A 473 -18.86 -2.03 10.25
N SER A 474 -18.06 -3.06 10.52
CA SER A 474 -16.66 -2.91 10.97
C SER A 474 -15.78 -2.18 9.95
N ALA A 475 -14.61 -1.72 10.39
CA ALA A 475 -13.58 -1.17 9.51
C ALA A 475 -13.27 -2.08 8.31
N TRP A 476 -13.22 -3.40 8.53
CA TRP A 476 -12.98 -4.39 7.48
C TRP A 476 -14.11 -4.42 6.44
N CYS A 477 -15.37 -4.46 6.88
CA CYS A 477 -16.53 -4.43 5.97
C CYS A 477 -16.54 -3.16 5.10
N LYS A 478 -16.29 -2.00 5.72
CA LYS A 478 -16.19 -0.69 5.03
C LYS A 478 -15.01 -0.65 4.05
N LEU A 479 -13.87 -1.23 4.42
CA LEU A 479 -12.68 -1.33 3.57
C LEU A 479 -12.97 -2.18 2.32
N LYS A 480 -13.58 -3.37 2.49
CA LYS A 480 -13.89 -4.27 1.36
C LYS A 480 -14.79 -3.61 0.31
N GLN A 481 -15.71 -2.75 0.75
CA GLN A 481 -16.60 -1.99 -0.14
C GLN A 481 -16.04 -0.62 -0.57
N ARG A 482 -14.83 -0.25 -0.16
CA ARG A 482 -14.19 1.05 -0.45
C ARG A 482 -15.03 2.25 0.01
N TRP A 483 -15.75 2.07 1.12
CA TRP A 483 -16.55 3.13 1.72
C TRP A 483 -15.70 4.13 2.51
N VAL A 484 -14.53 3.70 2.94
CA VAL A 484 -13.54 4.50 3.67
C VAL A 484 -12.23 4.60 2.89
N THR A 485 -11.47 5.64 3.16
CA THR A 485 -10.07 5.79 2.77
C THR A 485 -9.21 4.98 3.73
N THR A 486 -8.34 4.11 3.20
CA THR A 486 -7.37 3.37 4.01
C THR A 486 -6.01 4.05 3.95
N VAL A 487 -5.49 4.44 5.10
CA VAL A 487 -4.12 4.95 5.25
C VAL A 487 -3.21 3.79 5.67
N PHE A 488 -2.10 3.61 4.96
CA PHE A 488 -1.11 2.55 5.26
C PHE A 488 0.06 3.16 6.02
N ASP A 489 0.12 2.96 7.33
CA ASP A 489 1.16 3.57 8.15
C ASP A 489 2.44 2.74 8.13
N ALA A 490 3.46 3.30 7.51
CA ALA A 490 4.80 2.69 7.42
C ALA A 490 5.77 3.23 8.48
N GLU A 491 5.46 4.37 9.10
CA GLU A 491 6.34 5.11 10.01
C GLU A 491 5.59 5.59 11.25
N ASN A 492 6.33 5.86 12.33
CA ASN A 492 5.75 6.40 13.56
C ASN A 492 5.38 7.87 13.38
N HIS A 493 4.13 8.23 13.67
CA HIS A 493 3.66 9.60 13.65
C HIS A 493 2.49 9.82 14.62
N HIS A 494 2.05 11.06 14.75
CA HIS A 494 0.82 11.41 15.45
C HIS A 494 -0.29 11.67 14.45
N ILE A 495 -1.44 11.04 14.66
CA ILE A 495 -2.65 11.24 13.87
C ILE A 495 -3.77 11.76 14.75
N ASN A 496 -4.63 12.59 14.16
CA ASN A 496 -5.94 12.91 14.73
C ASN A 496 -6.94 12.02 14.00
N LEU A 497 -7.46 10.99 14.66
CA LEU A 497 -8.42 10.06 14.06
C LEU A 497 -9.86 10.52 14.36
N PRO A 498 -10.55 11.20 13.42
CA PRO A 498 -11.94 11.59 13.62
C PRO A 498 -12.85 10.36 13.72
N ASP A 499 -14.08 10.56 14.22
CA ASP A 499 -15.09 9.50 14.16
C ASP A 499 -15.26 9.02 12.70
N VAL A 500 -15.25 7.71 12.49
CA VAL A 500 -15.30 7.10 11.15
C VAL A 500 -16.54 7.54 10.36
N LYS A 501 -17.60 7.94 11.07
CA LYS A 501 -18.87 8.43 10.51
C LYS A 501 -18.80 9.80 9.86
N ASP A 502 -17.74 10.56 10.14
CA ASP A 502 -17.50 11.89 9.57
C ASP A 502 -16.23 11.91 8.71
N GLY A 503 -15.17 11.22 9.17
CA GLY A 503 -13.89 11.17 8.47
C GLY A 503 -13.84 10.20 7.28
N PHE A 504 -14.64 9.13 7.32
CA PHE A 504 -14.56 8.02 6.37
C PHE A 504 -13.12 7.54 6.15
N GLU A 505 -12.33 7.46 7.22
CA GLU A 505 -10.91 7.11 7.19
C GLU A 505 -10.62 6.03 8.23
N ILE A 506 -9.76 5.08 7.84
CA ILE A 506 -9.24 4.03 8.71
C ILE A 506 -7.74 3.88 8.47
N HIS A 507 -7.02 3.45 9.50
CA HIS A 507 -5.59 3.20 9.44
C HIS A 507 -5.30 1.71 9.43
N ARG A 508 -4.38 1.27 8.58
CA ARG A 508 -3.95 -0.13 8.48
C ARG A 508 -2.49 -0.24 8.93
N LEU A 509 -2.27 -1.05 9.96
CA LEU A 509 -0.95 -1.29 10.54
C LEU A 509 -0.52 -2.73 10.26
N TRP A 510 0.59 -2.93 9.54
CA TRP A 510 1.27 -4.22 9.44
C TRP A 510 2.61 -4.09 8.71
N GLY A 511 3.65 -4.80 9.15
CA GLY A 511 4.87 -5.02 8.36
C GLY A 511 5.57 -3.75 7.87
N ARG A 512 5.36 -2.60 8.56
CA ARG A 512 5.71 -1.24 8.11
C ARG A 512 4.95 -0.78 6.86
N GLY A 513 3.63 -0.88 6.90
CA GLY A 513 2.73 -0.40 5.85
C GLY A 513 2.66 -1.32 4.64
N ASP A 514 2.96 -2.62 4.77
CA ASP A 514 2.91 -3.59 3.66
C ASP A 514 1.47 -3.75 3.15
N PRO A 515 1.12 -3.24 1.96
CA PRO A 515 -0.25 -3.21 1.48
C PRO A 515 -0.74 -4.58 0.97
N ILE A 516 0.13 -5.58 0.86
CA ILE A 516 -0.19 -6.89 0.24
C ILE A 516 -0.45 -7.96 1.31
N SER A 517 -0.05 -7.73 2.56
CA SER A 517 -0.24 -8.75 3.61
C SER A 517 -1.70 -9.10 3.84
N ALA A 518 -1.99 -10.40 3.92
CA ALA A 518 -3.32 -10.92 4.25
C ALA A 518 -3.67 -10.73 5.73
N GLU A 519 -2.66 -10.69 6.61
CA GLU A 519 -2.81 -10.44 8.04
C GLU A 519 -2.42 -9.00 8.36
N TYR A 520 -3.22 -8.28 9.15
CA TYR A 520 -3.00 -6.87 9.48
C TYR A 520 -3.89 -6.39 10.63
N PHE A 521 -3.58 -5.20 11.17
CA PHE A 521 -4.47 -4.49 12.06
C PHE A 521 -5.18 -3.34 11.35
N LEU A 522 -6.47 -3.13 11.64
CA LEU A 522 -7.22 -1.93 11.25
C LEU A 522 -7.60 -1.11 12.47
N ILE A 523 -7.50 0.21 12.36
CA ILE A 523 -7.85 1.15 13.41
C ILE A 523 -8.92 2.10 12.89
N GLU A 524 -9.99 2.24 13.66
CA GLU A 524 -11.02 3.27 13.46
C GLU A 524 -11.47 3.86 14.80
N ASN A 525 -12.01 5.08 14.77
CA ASN A 525 -12.59 5.72 15.94
C ASN A 525 -14.12 5.67 15.84
N ARG A 526 -14.80 5.24 16.92
CA ARG A 526 -16.25 5.07 17.00
C ARG A 526 -16.81 5.85 18.18
N GLN A 527 -17.75 6.75 17.93
CA GLN A 527 -18.45 7.51 18.97
C GLN A 527 -19.93 7.12 19.07
N LEU A 528 -20.52 7.26 20.27
CA LEU A 528 -21.93 6.96 20.58
C LEU A 528 -22.91 7.97 19.96
N MET A 529 -22.95 8.03 18.65
CA MET A 529 -23.79 8.97 17.90
C MET A 529 -24.30 8.34 16.61
N LYS A 530 -25.33 8.96 16.03
CA LYS A 530 -26.01 8.47 14.82
C LYS A 530 -26.41 6.98 14.95
N TYR A 531 -26.13 6.10 13.98
CA TYR A 531 -26.46 4.67 14.11
C TYR A 531 -25.63 3.94 15.19
N ASP A 532 -24.44 4.44 15.52
CA ASP A 532 -23.63 3.95 16.63
C ASP A 532 -24.10 4.42 18.02
N ALA A 533 -25.26 5.09 18.14
CA ALA A 533 -25.73 5.55 19.45
C ALA A 533 -25.95 4.43 20.49
N ALA A 534 -25.98 3.17 20.06
CA ALA A 534 -26.24 2.00 20.89
C ALA A 534 -25.11 0.96 20.92
N ILE A 535 -23.89 1.27 20.42
CA ILE A 535 -22.73 0.38 20.61
C ILE A 535 -22.26 0.41 22.09
N PRO A 536 -21.48 -0.58 22.56
CA PRO A 536 -21.16 -0.71 23.99
C PRO A 536 -20.35 0.42 24.61
N GLY A 537 -19.62 1.21 23.81
CA GLY A 537 -18.78 2.30 24.28
C GLY A 537 -18.22 3.17 23.15
N SER A 538 -17.51 4.24 23.51
CA SER A 538 -16.84 5.13 22.55
C SER A 538 -15.32 5.05 22.67
N GLY A 539 -14.63 5.08 21.54
CA GLY A 539 -13.17 5.13 21.50
C GLY A 539 -12.62 4.58 20.20
N MET A 540 -11.31 4.34 20.20
CA MET A 540 -10.61 3.72 19.09
C MET A 540 -10.73 2.20 19.18
N LEU A 541 -11.22 1.56 18.13
CA LEU A 541 -11.25 0.11 17.99
C LEU A 541 -10.04 -0.34 17.17
N VAL A 542 -9.45 -1.47 17.56
CA VAL A 542 -8.35 -2.12 16.83
C VAL A 542 -8.82 -3.51 16.43
N TYR A 543 -8.89 -3.78 15.13
CA TYR A 543 -9.25 -5.09 14.59
C TYR A 543 -7.99 -5.83 14.16
N HIS A 544 -7.86 -7.11 14.50
CA HIS A 544 -6.87 -8.02 13.93
C HIS A 544 -7.56 -8.82 12.83
N VAL A 545 -7.06 -8.68 11.61
CA VAL A 545 -7.64 -9.28 10.41
C VAL A 545 -6.67 -10.30 9.83
N ASP A 546 -7.20 -11.45 9.40
CA ASP A 546 -6.54 -12.33 8.43
C ASP A 546 -7.49 -12.66 7.27
N ASP A 547 -7.18 -12.14 6.08
CA ASP A 547 -7.97 -12.37 4.88
C ASP A 547 -7.93 -13.83 4.39
N ASN A 548 -6.97 -14.65 4.85
CA ASN A 548 -6.90 -16.09 4.53
C ASN A 548 -7.79 -16.95 5.41
N ALA A 549 -8.18 -16.48 6.60
CA ALA A 549 -9.14 -17.20 7.44
C ALA A 549 -10.53 -17.20 6.78
N THR A 550 -11.25 -18.31 6.90
CA THR A 550 -12.55 -18.50 6.25
C THR A 550 -13.62 -17.62 6.88
N ASP A 551 -13.70 -17.62 8.21
CA ASP A 551 -14.76 -17.00 9.01
C ASP A 551 -14.26 -16.74 10.45
N ASN A 552 -15.17 -16.50 11.40
CA ASN A 552 -14.88 -16.21 12.80
C ASN A 552 -15.17 -17.40 13.76
N THR A 553 -15.19 -18.65 13.28
CA THR A 553 -15.49 -19.83 14.12
C THR A 553 -14.27 -20.33 14.91
N ASP A 554 -13.04 -19.97 14.52
CA ASP A 554 -11.82 -20.31 15.27
C ASP A 554 -11.43 -19.19 16.22
N GLU A 555 -11.63 -19.38 17.53
CA GLU A 555 -11.36 -18.36 18.55
C GLU A 555 -9.87 -18.09 18.77
N LEU A 556 -9.00 -18.95 18.23
CA LEU A 556 -7.56 -18.74 18.20
C LEU A 556 -7.12 -18.05 16.91
N HIS A 557 -7.96 -17.99 15.86
CA HIS A 557 -7.63 -17.45 14.54
C HIS A 557 -8.85 -16.89 13.81
N TYR A 558 -9.36 -15.74 14.26
CA TYR A 558 -10.46 -15.05 13.59
C TYR A 558 -10.07 -14.47 12.22
N LYS A 559 -11.03 -14.43 11.30
CA LYS A 559 -10.96 -13.59 10.10
C LYS A 559 -10.92 -12.11 10.44
N VAL A 560 -11.78 -11.67 11.36
CA VAL A 560 -11.79 -10.31 11.91
C VAL A 560 -12.08 -10.41 13.41
N GLY A 561 -11.03 -10.27 14.23
CA GLY A 561 -11.13 -10.20 15.69
C GLY A 561 -11.02 -8.76 16.20
N LEU A 562 -11.64 -8.47 17.35
CA LEU A 562 -11.46 -7.20 18.05
C LEU A 562 -10.40 -7.35 19.14
N MET A 563 -9.41 -6.45 19.15
CA MET A 563 -8.40 -6.39 20.20
C MET A 563 -8.95 -5.60 21.39
N GLN A 564 -9.55 -6.31 22.36
CA GLN A 564 -10.19 -5.71 23.54
C GLN A 564 -9.15 -5.04 24.44
N ALA A 565 -9.22 -3.70 24.58
CA ALA A 565 -8.19 -2.91 25.23
C ALA A 565 -7.95 -3.28 26.71
N ASP A 566 -8.92 -3.86 27.39
CA ASP A 566 -8.80 -4.30 28.78
C ASP A 566 -8.14 -5.68 28.95
N GLY A 567 -7.91 -6.41 27.85
CA GLY A 567 -7.26 -7.71 27.83
C GLY A 567 -8.09 -8.87 28.38
N ARG A 568 -9.41 -8.71 28.56
CA ARG A 568 -10.26 -9.76 29.17
C ARG A 568 -10.66 -10.88 28.22
N ASN A 569 -10.64 -10.61 26.92
CA ASN A 569 -11.05 -11.57 25.89
C ASN A 569 -12.50 -12.06 26.07
N ASP A 570 -13.39 -11.18 26.56
CA ASP A 570 -14.78 -11.50 26.89
C ASP A 570 -15.60 -11.91 25.65
N LEU A 571 -15.29 -11.35 24.47
CA LEU A 571 -15.95 -11.70 23.21
C LEU A 571 -15.62 -13.14 22.78
N ALA A 572 -14.35 -13.53 22.85
CA ALA A 572 -13.90 -14.88 22.49
C ALA A 572 -14.35 -15.96 23.48
N THR A 573 -14.66 -15.57 24.71
CA THR A 573 -15.09 -16.48 25.79
C THR A 573 -16.58 -16.40 26.09
N SER A 574 -17.35 -15.71 25.24
CA SER A 574 -18.80 -15.49 25.35
C SER A 574 -19.25 -15.00 26.73
N GLN A 575 -18.44 -14.18 27.40
CA GLN A 575 -18.82 -13.57 28.68
C GLN A 575 -19.79 -12.40 28.48
N ASN A 576 -19.63 -11.64 27.39
CA ASN A 576 -20.53 -10.58 26.95
C ASN A 576 -20.37 -10.32 25.44
N SER A 577 -21.24 -9.50 24.87
CA SER A 577 -21.21 -9.10 23.45
C SER A 577 -20.45 -7.79 23.20
N GLY A 578 -19.60 -7.38 24.14
CA GLY A 578 -18.81 -6.16 24.13
C GLY A 578 -19.15 -5.23 25.29
N ASP A 579 -18.16 -4.44 25.74
CA ASP A 579 -18.34 -3.48 26.82
C ASP A 579 -17.43 -2.23 26.71
N THR A 580 -17.62 -1.28 27.63
CA THR A 580 -16.87 0.00 27.62
C THR A 580 -15.34 -0.13 27.79
N GLY A 581 -14.83 -1.30 28.17
CA GLY A 581 -13.42 -1.63 28.30
C GLY A 581 -12.75 -2.08 27.00
N ASP A 582 -13.52 -2.42 25.96
CA ASP A 582 -12.97 -2.88 24.67
C ASP A 582 -12.26 -1.78 23.87
N PRO A 583 -12.79 -0.54 23.76
CA PRO A 583 -12.13 0.50 22.99
C PRO A 583 -10.90 1.06 23.70
N TYR A 584 -9.99 1.66 22.94
CA TYR A 584 -8.87 2.44 23.46
C TYR A 584 -9.27 3.93 23.59
N PRO A 585 -9.07 4.60 24.75
CA PRO A 585 -8.56 4.03 25.99
C PRO A 585 -9.62 3.31 26.85
N GLY A 586 -10.90 3.46 26.50
CA GLY A 586 -12.01 2.77 27.16
C GLY A 586 -12.13 3.10 28.65
N SER A 587 -12.95 2.34 29.37
CA SER A 587 -13.13 2.47 30.82
C SER A 587 -11.90 2.00 31.62
N GLY A 588 -11.04 1.16 31.02
CA GLY A 588 -9.76 0.72 31.59
C GLY A 588 -8.61 1.71 31.44
N ASN A 589 -8.81 2.80 30.67
CA ASN A 589 -7.80 3.81 30.35
C ASN A 589 -6.51 3.26 29.71
N ASN A 590 -6.59 2.17 28.94
CA ASN A 590 -5.43 1.58 28.26
C ASN A 590 -5.10 2.36 26.99
N VAL A 591 -3.95 3.03 26.96
CA VAL A 591 -3.50 3.84 25.81
C VAL A 591 -2.43 3.16 24.95
N THR A 592 -2.14 1.86 25.18
CA THR A 592 -0.99 1.17 24.57
C THR A 592 -1.40 -0.11 23.86
N PHE A 593 -0.97 -0.25 22.61
CA PHE A 593 -1.04 -1.47 21.81
C PHE A 593 0.30 -1.68 21.07
N ASN A 594 1.04 -2.72 21.43
CA ASN A 594 2.38 -3.04 20.92
C ASN A 594 2.69 -4.54 21.06
N ASP A 595 3.90 -4.95 20.68
CA ASP A 595 4.39 -6.33 20.69
C ASP A 595 4.41 -7.03 22.06
N THR A 596 4.28 -6.25 23.15
CA THR A 596 4.37 -6.72 24.54
C THR A 596 3.14 -6.40 25.40
N SER A 597 2.14 -5.70 24.85
CA SER A 597 0.91 -5.34 25.56
C SER A 597 -0.03 -6.54 25.70
N ILE A 598 -1.10 -6.39 26.48
CA ILE A 598 -2.19 -7.37 26.52
C ILE A 598 -3.47 -6.60 26.20
N PRO A 599 -4.11 -6.83 25.04
CA PRO A 599 -3.66 -7.71 23.94
C PRO A 599 -2.42 -7.13 23.21
N ASN A 600 -1.62 -7.98 22.55
CA ASN A 600 -0.39 -7.57 21.84
C ASN A 600 -0.63 -7.46 20.33
N SER A 601 0.33 -6.82 19.64
CA SER A 601 0.32 -6.62 18.19
C SER A 601 1.05 -7.73 17.42
N ASN A 602 1.26 -8.93 17.98
CA ASN A 602 1.86 -10.03 17.23
C ASN A 602 0.84 -10.68 16.27
N SER A 603 1.34 -11.41 15.28
CA SER A 603 0.52 -12.27 14.42
C SER A 603 -0.17 -13.37 15.23
N TYR A 604 -1.19 -14.02 14.66
CA TYR A 604 -1.79 -15.24 15.23
C TYR A 604 -0.74 -16.34 15.51
N GLU A 605 0.29 -16.43 14.66
CA GLU A 605 1.44 -17.33 14.83
C GLU A 605 2.50 -16.86 15.87
N GLY A 606 2.20 -15.79 16.63
CA GLY A 606 3.07 -15.25 17.68
C GLY A 606 4.28 -14.43 17.20
N ASN A 607 4.26 -13.90 15.97
CA ASN A 607 5.40 -13.17 15.39
C ASN A 607 5.23 -11.66 15.48
N GLY A 608 6.34 -10.95 15.60
CA GLY A 608 6.35 -9.49 15.54
C GLY A 608 5.75 -8.99 14.22
N SER A 609 4.65 -8.25 14.31
CA SER A 609 4.02 -7.59 13.15
C SER A 609 4.78 -6.36 12.67
N GLY A 610 5.72 -5.86 13.47
CA GLY A 610 6.39 -4.57 13.26
C GLY A 610 5.56 -3.36 13.73
N VAL A 611 4.39 -3.58 14.34
CA VAL A 611 3.57 -2.53 14.96
C VAL A 611 4.06 -2.28 16.39
N SER A 612 4.92 -1.25 16.54
CA SER A 612 5.57 -0.84 17.79
C SER A 612 6.43 -1.95 18.44
N SER A 613 7.76 -1.89 18.27
CA SER A 613 8.73 -2.75 19.00
C SER A 613 9.24 -2.04 20.25
N ASP A 614 8.86 -2.55 21.42
CA ASP A 614 9.32 -2.01 22.70
C ASP A 614 10.80 -2.29 22.95
N GLY A 615 11.32 -3.41 22.44
CA GLY A 615 12.73 -3.76 22.54
C GLY A 615 13.64 -2.74 21.85
N VAL A 616 13.35 -2.41 20.59
CA VAL A 616 14.15 -1.42 19.83
C VAL A 616 14.04 -0.05 20.48
N ARG A 617 12.84 0.35 20.93
CA ARG A 617 12.65 1.60 21.67
C ARG A 617 13.48 1.63 22.96
N ALA A 618 13.48 0.55 23.72
CA ALA A 618 14.27 0.43 24.94
C ALA A 618 15.78 0.51 24.65
N ALA A 619 16.26 -0.12 23.56
CA ALA A 619 17.67 -0.04 23.16
C ALA A 619 18.09 1.40 22.83
N ILE A 620 17.27 2.12 22.04
CA ILE A 620 17.50 3.54 21.72
C ILE A 620 17.50 4.39 22.99
N GLN A 621 16.52 4.21 23.87
CA GLN A 621 16.42 4.95 25.13
C GLN A 621 17.60 4.64 26.06
N GLY A 622 18.07 3.39 26.09
CA GLY A 622 19.26 2.99 26.84
C GLY A 622 20.52 3.67 26.34
N LEU A 623 20.77 3.67 25.03
CA LEU A 623 21.93 4.32 24.42
C LEU A 623 21.87 5.86 24.57
N ALA A 624 20.73 6.48 24.30
CA ALA A 624 20.56 7.92 24.48
C ALA A 624 20.68 8.34 25.96
N GLY A 625 20.06 7.56 26.86
CA GLY A 625 20.14 7.80 28.29
C GLY A 625 21.56 7.67 28.85
N LEU A 626 22.40 6.83 28.25
CA LEU A 626 23.83 6.77 28.58
C LEU A 626 24.53 8.11 28.30
N TYR A 627 24.30 8.70 27.12
CA TYR A 627 24.84 10.02 26.81
C TYR A 627 24.30 11.09 27.78
N VAL A 628 23.00 11.06 28.10
CA VAL A 628 22.41 11.99 29.07
C VAL A 628 23.07 11.84 30.44
N TYR A 629 23.30 10.62 30.91
CA TYR A 629 23.97 10.36 32.19
C TYR A 629 25.37 10.95 32.22
N ASP A 630 26.12 10.89 31.13
CA ASP A 630 27.49 11.44 31.06
C ASP A 630 27.54 12.96 31.21
N TYR A 631 26.53 13.67 30.69
CA TYR A 631 26.43 15.12 30.84
C TYR A 631 25.74 15.53 32.15
N THR A 632 24.81 14.71 32.65
CA THR A 632 24.03 14.97 33.87
C THR A 632 23.91 13.71 34.73
N PRO A 633 24.96 13.36 35.51
CA PRO A 633 24.94 12.16 36.34
C PRO A 633 23.89 12.22 37.45
N SER A 634 23.07 11.17 37.56
CA SER A 634 22.03 11.03 38.59
C SER A 634 21.64 9.56 38.77
N ASP A 635 21.45 9.13 40.02
CA ASP A 635 20.97 7.78 40.38
C ASP A 635 19.63 7.43 39.72
N GLU A 636 18.81 8.42 39.39
CA GLU A 636 17.55 8.19 38.69
C GLU A 636 17.78 7.87 37.21
N VAL A 637 18.65 8.64 36.54
CA VAL A 637 19.00 8.42 35.13
C VAL A 637 19.73 7.07 34.99
N GLU A 638 20.66 6.77 35.88
CA GLU A 638 21.38 5.48 35.91
C GLU A 638 20.42 4.29 36.00
N ARG A 639 19.50 4.31 36.98
CA ARG A 639 18.50 3.24 37.15
C ARG A 639 17.59 3.09 35.94
N ARG A 640 17.20 4.20 35.30
CA ARG A 640 16.38 4.17 34.07
C ARG A 640 17.16 3.57 32.90
N VAL A 641 18.41 3.98 32.71
CA VAL A 641 19.29 3.42 31.67
C VAL A 641 19.46 1.92 31.86
N ILE A 642 19.85 1.48 33.07
CA ILE A 642 20.02 0.04 33.38
C ILE A 642 18.74 -0.75 33.08
N ARG A 643 17.57 -0.22 33.45
CA ARG A 643 16.28 -0.86 33.17
C ARG A 643 16.01 -0.99 31.67
N LYS A 644 16.21 0.08 30.90
CA LYS A 644 15.99 0.07 29.44
C LYS A 644 16.93 -0.87 28.71
N LEU A 645 18.14 -1.01 29.21
CA LEU A 645 19.09 -1.99 28.69
C LEU A 645 18.65 -3.42 28.97
N ALA A 646 18.19 -3.71 30.19
CA ALA A 646 17.67 -5.03 30.54
C ALA A 646 16.43 -5.40 29.69
N GLU A 647 15.53 -4.45 29.44
CA GLU A 647 14.37 -4.63 28.55
C GLU A 647 14.81 -4.98 27.11
N ALA A 648 15.76 -4.23 26.56
CA ALA A 648 16.31 -4.48 25.23
C ALA A 648 17.06 -5.82 25.12
N GLU A 649 17.88 -6.16 26.11
CA GLU A 649 18.61 -7.43 26.18
C GLU A 649 17.65 -8.62 26.28
N SER A 650 16.57 -8.49 27.07
CA SER A 650 15.54 -9.53 27.18
C SER A 650 14.84 -9.77 25.84
N CYS A 651 14.43 -8.70 25.15
CA CYS A 651 13.82 -8.80 23.83
C CYS A 651 14.76 -9.46 22.82
N TYR A 652 16.02 -9.01 22.77
CA TYR A 652 17.02 -9.59 21.87
C TYR A 652 17.28 -11.07 22.18
N SER A 653 17.34 -11.46 23.45
CA SER A 653 17.50 -12.86 23.85
C SER A 653 16.34 -13.73 23.38
N SER A 654 15.10 -13.23 23.46
CA SER A 654 13.91 -13.93 22.96
C SER A 654 13.95 -14.14 21.45
N LEU A 655 14.36 -13.11 20.69
CA LEU A 655 14.51 -13.21 19.24
C LEU A 655 15.58 -14.23 18.84
N LEU A 656 16.70 -14.27 19.57
CA LEU A 656 17.77 -15.26 19.34
C LEU A 656 17.34 -16.69 19.71
N ALA A 657 16.47 -16.86 20.70
CA ALA A 657 15.97 -18.17 21.11
C ALA A 657 14.91 -18.74 20.15
N ASN A 658 14.26 -17.90 19.34
CA ASN A 658 13.26 -18.32 18.37
C ASN A 658 13.93 -18.80 17.07
N PRO A 659 13.80 -20.08 16.68
CA PRO A 659 14.49 -20.65 15.51
C PRO A 659 14.02 -20.05 14.18
N THR A 660 12.82 -19.45 14.18
CA THR A 660 12.11 -18.94 13.01
C THR A 660 12.47 -17.48 12.70
N THR A 661 13.22 -16.81 13.61
CA THR A 661 13.61 -15.40 13.49
C THR A 661 14.38 -15.11 12.20
N ALA A 662 15.30 -15.99 11.80
CA ALA A 662 16.14 -15.81 10.61
C ALA A 662 15.36 -15.95 9.29
N GLU A 663 14.26 -16.69 9.31
CA GLU A 663 13.41 -16.93 8.13
C GLU A 663 12.43 -15.77 7.88
N ARG A 664 12.15 -14.97 8.92
CA ARG A 664 11.13 -13.91 8.90
C ARG A 664 11.76 -12.52 8.81
N LYS A 665 11.45 -11.78 7.73
CA LYS A 665 12.02 -10.46 7.41
C LYS A 665 11.89 -9.42 8.54
N VAL A 666 10.74 -9.38 9.23
CA VAL A 666 10.47 -8.42 10.30
C VAL A 666 11.29 -8.75 11.54
N SER A 667 11.20 -9.97 12.05
CA SER A 667 11.95 -10.44 13.22
C SER A 667 13.47 -10.38 13.01
N SER A 668 13.96 -10.76 11.82
CA SER A 668 15.36 -10.59 11.43
C SER A 668 15.79 -9.12 11.45
N SER A 669 14.98 -8.22 10.87
CA SER A 669 15.26 -6.78 10.90
C SER A 669 15.29 -6.23 12.32
N GLU A 670 14.43 -6.71 13.21
CA GLU A 670 14.42 -6.29 14.62
C GLU A 670 15.69 -6.77 15.34
N ALA A 671 16.04 -8.04 15.19
CA ALA A 671 17.24 -8.64 15.76
C ALA A 671 18.51 -7.90 15.31
N ILE A 672 18.64 -7.58 14.02
CA ILE A 672 19.77 -6.78 13.50
C ILE A 672 19.81 -5.40 14.16
N THR A 673 18.68 -4.73 14.32
CA THR A 673 18.61 -3.38 14.91
C THR A 673 19.05 -3.40 16.37
N LEU A 674 18.55 -4.35 17.15
CA LEU A 674 18.94 -4.55 18.55
C LEU A 674 20.43 -4.87 18.67
N ALA A 675 20.93 -5.78 17.84
CA ALA A 675 22.35 -6.14 17.80
C ALA A 675 23.24 -4.91 17.53
N VAL A 676 22.88 -4.09 16.55
CA VAL A 676 23.63 -2.86 16.21
C VAL A 676 23.66 -1.88 17.39
N ILE A 677 22.51 -1.58 18.00
CA ILE A 677 22.42 -0.56 19.06
C ILE A 677 23.13 -1.04 20.35
N LEU A 678 22.92 -2.30 20.74
CA LEU A 678 23.59 -2.89 21.91
C LEU A 678 25.11 -2.99 21.69
N SER A 679 25.57 -3.30 20.47
CA SER A 679 27.00 -3.27 20.14
C SER A 679 27.58 -1.86 20.17
N MET A 680 26.85 -0.85 19.66
CA MET A 680 27.27 0.56 19.75
C MET A 680 27.45 1.01 21.19
N GLN A 681 26.62 0.51 22.11
CA GLN A 681 26.78 0.79 23.52
C GLN A 681 28.10 0.24 24.10
N ASP A 682 28.51 -0.98 23.73
CA ASP A 682 29.80 -1.55 24.14
C ASP A 682 30.98 -0.82 23.50
N ILE A 683 30.79 -0.20 22.32
CA ILE A 683 31.77 0.70 21.71
C ILE A 683 31.91 1.99 22.54
N VAL A 684 30.84 2.62 22.99
CA VAL A 684 30.99 3.86 23.78
C VAL A 684 31.50 3.56 25.20
N LEU A 685 31.08 2.47 25.83
CA LEU A 685 31.52 2.07 27.18
C LEU A 685 32.89 1.37 27.19
N THR A 686 33.94 2.12 26.86
CA THR A 686 35.32 1.60 26.74
C THR A 686 35.80 0.85 27.98
N GLU A 687 35.39 1.26 29.17
CA GLU A 687 35.72 0.66 30.47
C GLU A 687 35.10 -0.73 30.68
N ARG A 688 34.04 -1.08 29.93
CA ARG A 688 33.38 -2.38 29.99
C ARG A 688 33.88 -3.34 28.90
N ARG A 689 34.65 -2.87 27.92
CA ARG A 689 35.14 -3.69 26.82
C ARG A 689 35.98 -4.86 27.34
N LEU A 690 35.83 -6.00 26.68
CA LEU A 690 36.59 -7.19 27.03
C LEU A 690 38.03 -7.05 26.53
N LYS A 691 38.99 -7.24 27.45
CA LYS A 691 40.41 -7.29 27.14
C LYS A 691 40.81 -8.65 26.56
N ARG A 692 41.94 -8.69 25.85
CA ARG A 692 42.54 -9.92 25.33
C ARG A 692 42.80 -10.93 26.46
N PRO A 693 42.64 -12.24 26.21
CA PRO A 693 42.40 -12.88 24.90
C PRO A 693 40.93 -12.99 24.48
N ARG A 694 39.98 -12.34 25.19
CA ARG A 694 38.55 -12.45 24.87
C ARG A 694 38.19 -11.61 23.65
N THR A 695 37.27 -12.11 22.83
CA THR A 695 36.66 -11.35 21.73
C THR A 695 35.77 -10.23 22.29
N PRO A 696 35.86 -8.98 21.78
CA PRO A 696 34.99 -7.90 22.23
C PRO A 696 33.50 -8.17 21.97
N ARG A 697 32.62 -7.74 22.88
CA ARG A 697 31.17 -7.96 22.73
C ARG A 697 30.59 -7.20 21.56
N TRP A 698 31.04 -5.95 21.33
CA TRP A 698 30.61 -5.20 20.16
C TRP A 698 30.84 -5.98 18.85
N LEU A 699 31.98 -6.65 18.72
CA LEU A 699 32.31 -7.44 17.53
C LEU A 699 31.39 -8.66 17.39
N LEU A 700 31.18 -9.39 18.50
CA LEU A 700 30.28 -10.55 18.52
C LEU A 700 28.84 -10.16 18.13
N GLY A 701 28.33 -9.04 18.63
CA GLY A 701 26.98 -8.57 18.27
C GLY A 701 26.86 -8.21 16.79
N PHE A 702 27.89 -7.59 16.19
CA PHE A 702 27.90 -7.32 14.76
C PHE A 702 28.03 -8.60 13.90
N GLN A 703 28.77 -9.61 14.37
CA GLN A 703 28.81 -10.92 13.71
C GLN A 703 27.44 -11.63 13.74
N GLN A 704 26.71 -11.49 14.85
CA GLN A 704 25.35 -12.01 14.93
C GLN A 704 24.40 -11.28 13.97
N ALA A 705 24.57 -9.96 13.80
CA ALA A 705 23.83 -9.20 12.80
C ALA A 705 24.19 -9.57 11.35
N GLU A 706 25.47 -9.90 11.08
CA GLU A 706 25.93 -10.42 9.78
C GLU A 706 25.21 -11.72 9.42
N PHE A 707 25.08 -12.65 10.36
CA PHE A 707 24.32 -13.90 10.15
C PHE A 707 22.89 -13.63 9.65
N PHE A 708 22.14 -12.75 10.33
CA PHE A 708 20.78 -12.42 9.90
C PHE A 708 20.74 -11.72 8.53
N LEU A 709 21.73 -10.87 8.22
CA LEU A 709 21.82 -10.21 6.91
C LEU A 709 22.13 -11.19 5.78
N GLU A 710 22.94 -12.21 6.04
CA GLU A 710 23.26 -13.27 5.09
C GLU A 710 22.03 -14.13 4.79
N GLU A 711 21.32 -14.59 5.81
CA GLU A 711 20.08 -15.37 5.66
C GLU A 711 19.01 -14.58 4.86
N MET A 712 18.82 -13.30 5.20
CA MET A 712 17.89 -12.42 4.45
C MET A 712 18.29 -12.21 2.98
N SER A 713 19.56 -12.41 2.61
CA SER A 713 20.07 -12.11 1.27
C SER A 713 20.16 -13.35 0.36
N GLN A 714 20.01 -14.55 0.90
CA GLN A 714 19.97 -15.81 0.12
C GLN A 714 18.62 -16.05 -0.58
N ALA A 715 17.58 -15.26 -0.26
CA ALA A 715 16.25 -15.38 -0.89
C ALA A 715 16.26 -14.94 -2.39
N PRO A 716 15.75 -15.75 -3.34
CA PRO A 716 15.90 -15.52 -4.79
C PRO A 716 15.27 -14.23 -5.36
N GLN A 717 14.40 -13.55 -4.62
CA GLN A 717 13.53 -12.48 -5.13
C GLN A 717 14.08 -11.04 -4.96
N HIS A 718 15.30 -10.86 -4.44
CA HIS A 718 15.71 -9.56 -3.86
C HIS A 718 16.68 -8.71 -4.67
N ARG A 719 16.98 -9.05 -5.93
CA ARG A 719 17.91 -8.26 -6.76
C ARG A 719 17.31 -7.02 -7.43
N THR A 720 15.98 -6.85 -7.44
CA THR A 720 15.28 -5.80 -8.20
C THR A 720 14.40 -4.86 -7.37
N ILE A 721 14.28 -5.07 -6.05
CA ILE A 721 13.44 -4.25 -5.17
C ILE A 721 14.31 -3.23 -4.41
N PRO A 722 13.94 -1.93 -4.40
CA PRO A 722 14.64 -0.93 -3.60
C PRO A 722 14.67 -1.29 -2.11
N LEU A 723 15.84 -1.16 -1.47
CA LEU A 723 15.98 -1.39 -0.03
C LEU A 723 15.40 -0.21 0.76
N SER A 724 14.74 -0.51 1.88
CA SER A 724 14.34 0.54 2.83
C SER A 724 15.54 1.26 3.43
N SER A 725 15.35 2.51 3.88
CA SER A 725 16.38 3.31 4.56
C SER A 725 16.98 2.61 5.79
N LEU A 726 16.16 1.88 6.55
CA LEU A 726 16.65 1.08 7.68
C LEU A 726 17.52 -0.09 7.20
N CYS A 727 17.09 -0.84 6.18
CA CYS A 727 17.89 -1.96 5.65
C CYS A 727 19.25 -1.48 5.14
N ILE A 728 19.29 -0.33 4.47
CA ILE A 728 20.55 0.31 4.04
C ILE A 728 21.41 0.64 5.26
N SER A 729 20.82 1.28 6.27
CA SER A 729 21.54 1.68 7.49
C SER A 729 22.09 0.48 8.27
N GLN A 730 21.29 -0.58 8.45
CA GLN A 730 21.71 -1.83 9.08
C GLN A 730 22.92 -2.43 8.35
N ARG A 731 22.84 -2.56 7.03
CA ARG A 731 23.94 -3.08 6.20
C ARG A 731 25.20 -2.22 6.35
N VAL A 732 25.08 -0.91 6.24
CA VAL A 732 26.23 0.01 6.39
C VAL A 732 26.84 -0.10 7.79
N MET A 733 26.04 -0.10 8.86
CA MET A 733 26.54 -0.17 10.24
C MET A 733 27.22 -1.50 10.54
N VAL A 734 26.61 -2.62 10.15
CA VAL A 734 27.18 -3.96 10.34
C VAL A 734 28.47 -4.12 9.53
N GLY A 735 28.43 -3.72 8.25
CA GLY A 735 29.59 -3.81 7.37
C GLY A 735 30.73 -2.91 7.86
N ARG A 736 30.46 -1.68 8.27
CA ARG A 736 31.45 -0.74 8.82
C ARG A 736 32.16 -1.37 10.01
N ALA A 737 31.42 -1.89 10.98
CA ALA A 737 32.02 -2.47 12.17
C ALA A 737 32.91 -3.69 11.86
N LEU A 738 32.42 -4.60 11.02
CA LEU A 738 33.13 -5.84 10.70
C LEU A 738 34.34 -5.63 9.79
N ILE A 739 34.19 -4.80 8.75
CA ILE A 739 35.25 -4.56 7.76
C ILE A 739 36.37 -3.71 8.37
N LEU A 740 36.04 -2.69 9.15
CA LEU A 740 37.07 -1.86 9.80
C LEU A 740 37.81 -2.61 10.90
N ALA A 741 37.14 -3.53 11.61
CA ALA A 741 37.82 -4.41 12.57
C ALA A 741 38.95 -5.22 11.92
N GLN A 742 38.83 -5.59 10.64
CA GLN A 742 39.84 -6.37 9.94
C GLN A 742 41.10 -5.57 9.57
N THR A 743 41.05 -4.24 9.56
CA THR A 743 42.17 -3.39 9.08
C THR A 743 43.42 -3.48 9.95
N MET A 744 43.25 -3.74 11.25
CA MET A 744 44.31 -3.84 12.27
C MET A 744 44.29 -5.19 13.01
N VAL A 745 43.78 -6.23 12.34
CA VAL A 745 43.80 -7.61 12.84
C VAL A 745 44.66 -8.47 11.91
N PRO A 746 45.47 -9.41 12.45
CA PRO A 746 46.24 -10.33 11.63
C PRO A 746 45.37 -11.06 10.62
N LEU A 747 45.90 -11.24 9.41
CA LEU A 747 45.17 -11.97 8.36
C LEU A 747 44.92 -13.42 8.78
N PRO A 748 43.76 -14.01 8.41
CA PRO A 748 43.45 -15.39 8.73
C PRO A 748 44.40 -16.35 8.00
N ALA A 749 45.00 -17.27 8.76
CA ALA A 749 45.88 -18.29 8.20
C ALA A 749 45.14 -19.22 7.22
N ASN A 750 43.88 -19.56 7.51
CA ASN A 750 43.03 -20.41 6.70
C ASN A 750 41.66 -19.74 6.52
N PHE A 751 41.18 -19.61 5.28
CA PHE A 751 39.80 -19.24 4.95
C PHE A 751 39.38 -19.86 3.62
N ASP A 752 38.09 -20.07 3.41
CA ASP A 752 37.54 -20.59 2.15
C ASP A 752 37.41 -19.46 1.11
N PRO A 753 38.17 -19.49 -0.01
CA PRO A 753 38.11 -18.43 -1.00
C PRO A 753 36.74 -18.26 -1.66
N GLN A 754 35.91 -19.31 -1.74
CA GLN A 754 34.57 -19.25 -2.33
C GLN A 754 33.57 -18.57 -1.40
N VAL A 755 33.68 -18.82 -0.10
CA VAL A 755 32.83 -18.18 0.91
C VAL A 755 33.23 -16.71 1.04
N GLU A 756 34.52 -16.43 1.26
CA GLU A 756 34.99 -15.07 1.57
C GLU A 756 34.87 -14.09 0.39
N VAL A 757 34.93 -14.56 -0.87
CA VAL A 757 34.69 -13.67 -2.01
C VAL A 757 33.25 -13.15 -2.06
N SER A 758 32.29 -13.92 -1.54
CA SER A 758 30.87 -13.58 -1.51
C SER A 758 30.40 -12.94 -0.20
N ARG A 759 31.25 -12.96 0.83
CA ARG A 759 30.99 -12.30 2.11
C ARG A 759 30.79 -10.79 1.90
N PHE A 760 29.81 -10.22 2.60
CA PHE A 760 29.37 -8.83 2.42
C PHE A 760 28.75 -8.51 1.04
N SER A 761 28.42 -9.50 0.20
CA SER A 761 27.73 -9.28 -1.08
C SER A 761 26.38 -8.56 -0.92
N TRP A 762 25.76 -8.66 0.26
CA TRP A 762 24.58 -7.89 0.64
C TRP A 762 24.82 -6.37 0.63
N LEU A 763 26.05 -5.86 0.66
CA LEU A 763 26.33 -4.44 0.42
C LEU A 763 26.05 -4.03 -1.04
N LEU A 764 26.08 -4.98 -1.98
CA LEU A 764 25.98 -4.77 -3.42
C LEU A 764 24.56 -4.87 -3.99
N HIS A 765 23.52 -4.88 -3.15
CA HIS A 765 22.12 -4.83 -3.60
C HIS A 765 21.71 -3.40 -4.02
N GLY A 766 21.05 -3.26 -5.17
CA GLY A 766 20.56 -1.99 -5.71
C GLY A 766 21.23 -1.58 -7.02
N SER A 767 20.81 -0.45 -7.56
CA SER A 767 21.41 0.15 -8.75
C SER A 767 22.80 0.72 -8.47
N GLU A 768 23.59 1.01 -9.51
CA GLU A 768 24.89 1.67 -9.35
C GLU A 768 24.80 3.00 -8.58
N GLN A 769 23.73 3.76 -8.83
CA GLN A 769 23.40 4.97 -8.09
C GLN A 769 23.25 4.68 -6.58
N ASP A 770 22.46 3.66 -6.21
CA ASP A 770 22.23 3.29 -4.81
C ASP A 770 23.50 2.79 -4.10
N LEU A 771 24.42 2.18 -4.84
CA LEU A 771 25.67 1.65 -4.31
C LEU A 771 26.70 2.74 -4.03
N LEU A 772 26.66 3.82 -4.80
CA LEU A 772 27.58 4.96 -4.71
C LEU A 772 27.02 6.12 -3.86
N GLU A 773 25.76 6.04 -3.42
CA GLU A 773 25.16 7.01 -2.48
C GLU A 773 25.89 6.96 -1.12
N ILE A 774 26.24 8.13 -0.61
CA ILE A 774 26.88 8.35 0.68
C ILE A 774 25.84 8.12 1.77
N HIS A 775 26.14 7.21 2.71
CA HIS A 775 25.31 7.05 3.89
C HIS A 775 25.61 8.16 4.90
N GLY A 776 24.60 8.98 5.22
CA GLY A 776 24.75 10.17 6.06
C GLY A 776 25.30 9.93 7.47
N GLY A 777 25.18 8.70 8.02
CA GLY A 777 25.73 8.34 9.33
C GLY A 777 27.17 7.77 9.31
N SER A 778 27.74 7.56 8.12
CA SER A 778 29.10 7.02 7.96
C SER A 778 30.01 7.88 7.10
N GLY A 779 29.44 8.73 6.24
CA GLY A 779 30.19 9.61 5.35
C GLY A 779 30.88 8.87 4.21
N PHE A 780 30.41 7.68 3.82
CA PHE A 780 30.89 6.95 2.65
C PHE A 780 29.80 6.03 2.06
N SER A 781 30.03 5.54 0.85
CA SER A 781 29.11 4.67 0.11
C SER A 781 29.29 3.18 0.42
N ARG A 782 28.23 2.39 0.20
CA ARG A 782 28.27 0.92 0.37
C ARG A 782 29.27 0.26 -0.56
N LYS A 783 29.42 0.79 -1.79
CA LYS A 783 30.42 0.30 -2.75
C LYS A 783 31.83 0.47 -2.21
N LEU A 784 32.16 1.63 -1.63
CA LEU A 784 33.48 1.86 -1.06
C LEU A 784 33.76 0.90 0.10
N LEU A 785 32.79 0.72 0.99
CA LEU A 785 32.89 -0.19 2.12
C LEU A 785 33.13 -1.65 1.66
N HIS A 786 32.37 -2.12 0.66
CA HIS A 786 32.60 -3.44 0.06
C HIS A 786 33.99 -3.54 -0.58
N MET A 787 34.47 -2.50 -1.27
CA MET A 787 35.82 -2.53 -1.84
C MET A 787 36.91 -2.61 -0.76
N MET A 788 36.70 -2.01 0.42
CA MET A 788 37.61 -2.17 1.55
C MET A 788 37.69 -3.61 2.07
N SER A 789 36.58 -4.36 2.08
CA SER A 789 36.63 -5.79 2.44
C SER A 789 37.41 -6.61 1.41
N GLN A 790 37.23 -6.31 0.12
CA GLN A 790 37.96 -6.97 -0.97
C GLN A 790 39.47 -6.69 -0.92
N ILE A 791 39.90 -5.52 -0.44
CA ILE A 791 41.33 -5.24 -0.20
C ILE A 791 41.89 -6.22 0.85
N THR A 792 41.21 -6.40 1.98
CA THR A 792 41.63 -7.36 3.01
C THR A 792 41.64 -8.79 2.48
N TYR A 793 40.61 -9.18 1.71
CA TYR A 793 40.55 -10.49 1.04
C TYR A 793 41.77 -10.72 0.14
N CYS A 794 42.11 -9.74 -0.71
CA CYS A 794 43.28 -9.84 -1.59
C CYS A 794 44.59 -9.97 -0.79
N ALA A 795 44.74 -9.24 0.31
CA ALA A 795 45.92 -9.35 1.18
C ALA A 795 46.04 -10.76 1.78
N ALA A 796 44.93 -11.28 2.32
CA ALA A 796 44.86 -12.64 2.88
C ALA A 796 45.15 -13.71 1.82
N ARG A 797 44.57 -13.57 0.62
CA ARG A 797 44.78 -14.51 -0.48
C ARG A 797 46.22 -14.50 -0.98
N LEU A 798 46.84 -13.33 -1.07
CA LEU A 798 48.25 -13.20 -1.45
C LEU A 798 49.20 -13.83 -0.41
N GLN A 799 48.81 -13.85 0.87
CA GLN A 799 49.58 -14.54 1.92
C GLN A 799 49.44 -16.07 1.82
N GLN A 800 48.24 -16.57 1.52
CA GLN A 800 47.97 -18.01 1.43
C GLN A 800 48.48 -18.65 0.14
N ASP A 801 48.37 -17.93 -0.99
CA ASP A 801 48.78 -18.40 -2.30
C ASP A 801 49.53 -17.28 -3.04
N PRO A 802 50.84 -17.14 -2.74
CA PRO A 802 51.67 -16.09 -3.33
C PRO A 802 51.82 -16.19 -4.86
N GLU A 803 51.62 -17.39 -5.42
CA GLU A 803 51.72 -17.67 -6.87
C GLU A 803 50.40 -17.37 -7.62
N ASN A 804 49.36 -16.91 -6.92
CA ASN A 804 48.06 -16.67 -7.51
C ASN A 804 48.10 -15.50 -8.52
N LEU A 805 47.86 -15.79 -9.80
CA LEU A 805 47.87 -14.78 -10.86
C LEU A 805 46.66 -13.83 -10.83
N VAL A 806 45.55 -14.22 -10.19
CA VAL A 806 44.31 -13.43 -10.17
C VAL A 806 44.39 -12.30 -9.13
N THR A 807 44.98 -12.56 -7.96
CA THR A 807 45.03 -11.57 -6.87
C THR A 807 45.69 -10.24 -7.25
N PRO A 808 46.86 -10.21 -7.94
CA PRO A 808 47.44 -8.95 -8.45
C PRO A 808 46.52 -8.21 -9.43
N ILE A 809 45.87 -8.93 -10.35
CA ILE A 809 44.95 -8.35 -11.35
C ILE A 809 43.74 -7.72 -10.65
N THR A 810 43.17 -8.42 -9.66
CA THR A 810 42.07 -7.90 -8.84
C THR A 810 42.49 -6.66 -8.07
N ALA A 811 43.70 -6.64 -7.50
CA ALA A 811 44.23 -5.46 -6.78
C ALA A 811 44.37 -4.24 -7.70
N GLU A 812 44.86 -4.43 -8.93
CA GLU A 812 44.93 -3.36 -9.94
C GLU A 812 43.54 -2.87 -10.37
N TYR A 813 42.58 -3.78 -10.55
CA TYR A 813 41.19 -3.44 -10.83
C TYR A 813 40.59 -2.60 -9.70
N LEU A 814 40.73 -3.04 -8.44
CA LEU A 814 40.25 -2.30 -7.27
C LEU A 814 40.87 -0.91 -7.19
N LEU A 815 42.18 -0.76 -7.43
CA LEU A 815 42.84 0.54 -7.44
C LEU A 815 42.28 1.46 -8.54
N LYS A 816 42.07 0.93 -9.75
CA LYS A 816 41.51 1.68 -10.88
C LYS A 816 40.08 2.15 -10.59
N GLU A 817 39.27 1.30 -9.98
CA GLU A 817 37.92 1.64 -9.54
C GLU A 817 37.94 2.70 -8.45
N LEU A 818 38.78 2.57 -7.41
CA LEU A 818 38.91 3.58 -6.36
C LEU A 818 39.35 4.95 -6.90
N LEU A 819 40.28 4.96 -7.86
CA LEU A 819 40.77 6.20 -8.50
C LEU A 819 39.68 6.90 -9.32
N ARG A 820 38.68 6.16 -9.82
CA ARG A 820 37.58 6.69 -10.64
C ARG A 820 36.28 6.85 -9.87
N MET A 821 36.20 6.30 -8.67
CA MET A 821 34.98 6.24 -7.86
C MET A 821 34.45 7.65 -7.58
N ARG A 822 33.15 7.82 -7.83
CA ARG A 822 32.40 9.02 -7.49
C ARG A 822 31.33 8.65 -6.49
N GLN A 823 31.36 9.29 -5.33
CA GLN A 823 30.32 9.15 -4.32
C GLN A 823 29.42 10.38 -4.37
N TRP A 824 28.15 10.23 -4.03
CA TRP A 824 27.16 11.31 -4.12
C TRP A 824 26.17 11.29 -2.96
N SER A 825 25.49 12.39 -2.69
CA SER A 825 24.42 12.45 -1.68
C SER A 825 23.19 13.13 -2.28
N LYS A 826 22.04 12.44 -2.23
CA LYS A 826 20.75 13.00 -2.66
C LYS A 826 20.29 14.23 -1.87
N GLU A 827 20.88 14.46 -0.69
CA GLU A 827 20.57 15.62 0.13
C GLU A 827 21.09 16.93 -0.48
N PHE A 828 22.10 16.85 -1.36
CA PHE A 828 22.83 18.01 -1.86
C PHE A 828 22.97 18.06 -3.38
N GLU A 829 22.92 16.92 -4.08
CA GLU A 829 23.17 16.84 -5.53
C GLU A 829 22.31 15.77 -6.22
N ASP A 830 21.97 16.00 -7.49
CA ASP A 830 21.29 15.02 -8.35
C ASP A 830 22.29 14.11 -9.04
N TRP A 831 22.06 12.79 -9.02
CA TRP A 831 22.95 11.76 -9.58
C TRP A 831 23.43 12.04 -11.02
N GLU A 832 22.55 12.53 -11.90
CA GLU A 832 22.88 12.82 -13.30
C GLU A 832 23.80 14.04 -13.47
N THR A 833 23.90 14.88 -12.44
CA THR A 833 24.66 16.15 -12.45
C THR A 833 25.97 16.08 -11.67
N VAL A 834 26.24 14.96 -10.98
CA VAL A 834 27.44 14.78 -10.16
C VAL A 834 28.70 14.83 -11.03
N THR A 835 29.57 15.81 -10.75
CA THR A 835 30.90 15.90 -11.36
C THR A 835 31.97 15.29 -10.43
N ASN A 836 33.22 15.16 -10.88
CA ASN A 836 34.33 14.72 -10.02
C ASN A 836 34.59 15.79 -8.95
N HIS A 837 33.98 15.68 -7.76
CA HIS A 837 33.66 16.87 -6.96
C HIS A 837 34.64 17.33 -5.88
N TRP A 838 35.78 16.67 -5.59
CA TRP A 838 36.70 17.29 -4.60
C TRP A 838 37.69 18.27 -5.25
N LEU A 839 37.38 19.56 -5.17
CA LEU A 839 38.33 20.66 -5.36
C LEU A 839 39.01 20.96 -4.02
N PHE A 840 40.35 20.92 -4.00
CA PHE A 840 41.12 21.29 -2.82
C PHE A 840 40.85 22.74 -2.41
N ALA A 841 40.46 22.94 -1.15
CA ALA A 841 40.20 24.27 -0.63
C ALA A 841 41.51 25.06 -0.37
N PRO A 842 41.48 26.40 -0.43
CA PRO A 842 42.63 27.24 -0.13
C PRO A 842 43.16 27.06 1.30
N GLU A 843 44.43 27.43 1.52
CA GLU A 843 45.03 27.41 2.84
C GLU A 843 44.26 28.32 3.83
N GLY A 844 43.91 27.78 4.99
CA GLY A 844 43.11 28.47 6.02
C GLY A 844 41.59 28.26 5.92
N TYR A 845 41.08 27.58 4.88
CA TYR A 845 39.66 27.23 4.79
C TYR A 845 39.26 26.23 5.88
N LYS A 846 38.08 26.45 6.47
CA LYS A 846 37.41 25.52 7.39
C LYS A 846 35.98 25.31 6.94
N ILE A 847 35.59 24.05 6.86
CA ILE A 847 34.26 23.65 6.40
C ILE A 847 33.18 24.18 7.34
N ASP A 848 32.19 24.86 6.77
CA ASP A 848 31.04 25.39 7.49
C ASP A 848 29.67 25.01 6.85
N SER A 849 29.65 24.04 5.94
CA SER A 849 28.43 23.48 5.37
C SER A 849 28.36 21.97 5.60
N SER A 850 27.15 21.41 5.73
CA SER A 850 26.97 19.96 5.86
C SER A 850 27.26 19.22 4.56
N ALA A 851 27.05 19.88 3.41
CA ALA A 851 27.36 19.35 2.08
C ALA A 851 28.87 19.16 1.91
N ASP A 852 29.65 20.20 2.19
CA ASP A 852 31.12 20.19 2.13
C ASP A 852 31.70 19.16 3.10
N MET A 853 31.14 19.06 4.31
CA MET A 853 31.59 18.05 5.28
C MET A 853 31.34 16.64 4.76
N THR A 854 30.19 16.41 4.13
CA THR A 854 29.83 15.10 3.55
C THR A 854 30.76 14.73 2.40
N GLN A 855 31.02 15.67 1.49
CA GLN A 855 31.93 15.46 0.37
C GLN A 855 33.39 15.25 0.83
N ALA A 856 33.89 16.10 1.74
CA ALA A 856 35.25 15.98 2.27
C ALA A 856 35.46 14.65 2.99
N THR A 857 34.45 14.20 3.76
CA THR A 857 34.51 12.93 4.49
C THR A 857 34.51 11.75 3.52
N ALA A 858 33.62 11.75 2.54
CA ALA A 858 33.56 10.71 1.52
C ALA A 858 34.89 10.60 0.75
N GLU A 859 35.51 11.73 0.43
CA GLU A 859 36.80 11.76 -0.23
C GLU A 859 37.93 11.27 0.68
N ALA A 860 37.95 11.66 1.96
CA ALA A 860 38.92 11.15 2.93
C ALA A 860 38.84 9.61 3.05
N TRP A 861 37.64 9.03 3.05
CA TRP A 861 37.45 7.58 3.03
C TRP A 861 37.94 6.93 1.73
N ARG A 862 37.68 7.53 0.58
CA ARG A 862 38.16 7.02 -0.72
C ARG A 862 39.69 7.01 -0.77
N LEU A 863 40.33 8.09 -0.33
CA LEU A 863 41.79 8.21 -0.22
C LEU A 863 42.36 7.22 0.80
N ALA A 864 41.69 7.03 1.93
CA ALA A 864 42.09 6.03 2.92
C ALA A 864 42.06 4.61 2.34
N ALA A 865 41.04 4.25 1.54
CA ALA A 865 41.00 2.97 0.85
C ALA A 865 42.13 2.80 -0.19
N ILE A 866 42.50 3.87 -0.91
CA ILE A 866 43.63 3.88 -1.85
C ILE A 866 44.96 3.62 -1.12
N ILE A 867 45.20 4.34 -0.01
CA ILE A 867 46.39 4.17 0.82
C ILE A 867 46.42 2.74 1.40
N TYR A 868 45.30 2.27 1.93
CA TYR A 868 45.16 0.93 2.49
C TYR A 868 45.47 -0.15 1.45
N LEU A 869 44.97 -0.04 0.22
CA LEU A 869 45.28 -0.95 -0.89
C LEU A 869 46.77 -0.92 -1.25
N ARG A 870 47.33 0.28 -1.43
CA ARG A 870 48.75 0.48 -1.81
C ARG A 870 49.69 -0.10 -0.77
N CYS A 871 49.40 0.09 0.50
CA CYS A 871 50.23 -0.35 1.60
C CYS A 871 50.05 -1.84 1.92
N ARG A 872 48.80 -2.32 2.04
CA ARG A 872 48.52 -3.68 2.53
C ARG A 872 48.60 -4.75 1.43
N VAL A 873 48.00 -4.49 0.26
CA VAL A 873 47.95 -5.48 -0.84
C VAL A 873 49.13 -5.31 -1.79
N LEU A 874 49.37 -4.10 -2.30
CA LEU A 874 50.50 -3.85 -3.21
C LEU A 874 51.85 -3.81 -2.49
N ARG A 875 51.83 -3.85 -1.15
CA ARG A 875 53.01 -3.86 -0.26
C ARG A 875 53.99 -2.73 -0.58
N LEU A 876 53.48 -1.57 -1.00
CA LEU A 876 54.30 -0.39 -1.24
C LEU A 876 54.78 0.16 0.12
N PRO A 877 56.07 0.55 0.24
CA PRO A 877 56.57 1.17 1.47
C PRO A 877 55.88 2.51 1.72
N ARG A 878 55.85 2.93 2.98
CA ARG A 878 55.19 4.18 3.42
C ARG A 878 55.79 5.43 2.77
N SER A 879 57.08 5.36 2.44
CA SER A 879 57.86 6.38 1.74
C SER A 879 57.68 6.40 0.21
N HIS A 880 56.91 5.47 -0.37
CA HIS A 880 56.69 5.41 -1.82
C HIS A 880 55.98 6.69 -2.33
N PRO A 881 56.38 7.28 -3.48
CA PRO A 881 55.79 8.53 -3.97
C PRO A 881 54.26 8.51 -4.09
N ASP A 882 53.71 7.42 -4.63
CA ASP A 882 52.26 7.27 -4.75
C ASP A 882 51.55 7.20 -3.38
N VAL A 883 52.20 6.63 -2.35
CA VAL A 883 51.64 6.59 -1.00
C VAL A 883 51.69 7.98 -0.39
N VAL A 884 52.84 8.66 -0.48
CA VAL A 884 53.03 10.03 0.03
C VAL A 884 52.09 11.02 -0.65
N SER A 885 51.90 10.92 -1.97
CA SER A 885 50.96 11.78 -2.72
C SER A 885 49.52 11.58 -2.26
N ALA A 886 49.08 10.33 -2.02
CA ALA A 886 47.74 10.10 -1.48
C ALA A 886 47.59 10.58 -0.03
N LEU A 887 48.67 10.53 0.77
CA LEU A 887 48.69 11.12 2.11
C LEU A 887 48.62 12.66 2.07
N ASP A 888 49.25 13.31 1.09
CA ASP A 888 49.11 14.76 0.88
C ASP A 888 47.65 15.14 0.61
N ASP A 889 46.97 14.40 -0.27
CA ASP A 889 45.55 14.61 -0.58
C ASP A 889 44.66 14.36 0.65
N LEU A 890 44.90 13.26 1.37
CA LEU A 890 44.14 12.90 2.58
C LEU A 890 44.33 13.95 3.70
N ALA A 891 45.57 14.42 3.88
CA ALA A 891 45.90 15.48 4.82
C ALA A 891 45.18 16.79 4.48
N ALA A 892 45.03 17.11 3.19
CA ALA A 892 44.29 18.28 2.75
C ALA A 892 42.79 18.18 3.11
N CYS A 893 42.17 17.00 2.93
CA CYS A 893 40.78 16.76 3.36
C CYS A 893 40.61 16.92 4.87
N ILE A 894 41.48 16.31 5.68
CA ILE A 894 41.39 16.34 7.14
C ILE A 894 41.61 17.76 7.70
N ARG A 895 42.55 18.52 7.13
CA ARG A 895 42.92 19.85 7.62
C ARG A 895 41.75 20.83 7.62
N VAL A 896 40.84 20.73 6.65
CA VAL A 896 39.71 21.66 6.50
C VAL A 896 38.50 21.28 7.34
N MET A 897 38.46 20.06 7.89
CA MET A 897 37.33 19.59 8.68
C MET A 897 37.31 20.22 10.08
N PRO A 898 36.11 20.49 10.64
CA PRO A 898 35.96 20.81 12.05
C PRO A 898 36.18 19.55 12.92
N THR A 899 36.60 19.76 14.17
CA THR A 899 36.84 18.70 15.17
C THR A 899 35.83 18.73 16.32
N SER A 900 34.83 19.62 16.23
CA SER A 900 33.75 19.77 17.20
C SER A 900 32.50 20.38 16.57
N GLY A 901 31.38 20.33 17.29
CA GLY A 901 30.10 20.87 16.85
C GLY A 901 29.28 19.92 15.96
N PHE A 902 28.08 20.36 15.59
CA PHE A 902 27.06 19.54 14.94
C PHE A 902 27.49 18.97 13.57
N LYS A 903 28.37 19.68 12.85
CA LYS A 903 28.91 19.23 11.55
C LYS A 903 29.92 18.09 11.71
N PHE A 904 30.66 18.06 12.82
CA PHE A 904 31.65 17.02 13.12
C PHE A 904 30.99 15.71 13.57
N THR A 905 30.00 15.79 14.46
CA THR A 905 29.41 14.61 15.13
C THR A 905 28.64 13.68 14.21
N ALA A 906 28.24 14.11 13.01
CA ALA A 906 27.49 13.28 12.07
C ALA A 906 28.37 12.29 11.28
N GLN A 907 29.63 12.66 10.96
CA GLN A 907 30.46 11.92 9.99
C GLN A 907 31.97 12.02 10.29
N ALA A 908 32.39 11.81 11.54
CA ALA A 908 33.81 11.91 11.90
C ALA A 908 34.68 10.86 11.13
N PRO A 909 35.74 11.28 10.41
CA PRO A 909 36.59 10.38 9.62
C PRO A 909 37.66 9.69 10.48
N LEU A 910 37.24 8.96 11.52
CA LEU A 910 38.14 8.38 12.53
C LEU A 910 39.22 7.47 11.92
N PHE A 911 38.84 6.50 11.08
CA PHE A 911 39.81 5.62 10.43
C PHE A 911 40.72 6.38 9.45
N PRO A 912 40.23 7.26 8.55
CA PRO A 912 41.12 8.09 7.71
C PRO A 912 42.16 8.90 8.51
N VAL A 913 41.76 9.50 9.64
CA VAL A 913 42.69 10.28 10.49
C VAL A 913 43.71 9.38 11.19
N PHE A 914 43.27 8.23 11.71
CA PHE A 914 44.16 7.23 12.29
C PHE A 914 45.16 6.71 11.24
N LEU A 915 44.68 6.40 10.04
CA LEU A 915 45.50 5.91 8.92
C LEU A 915 46.55 6.93 8.47
N LEU A 916 46.18 8.22 8.37
CA LEU A 916 47.12 9.29 8.06
C LEU A 916 48.29 9.28 9.04
N GLY A 917 48.00 9.26 10.33
CA GLY A 917 49.05 9.19 11.38
C GLY A 917 49.84 7.89 11.33
N PHE A 918 49.17 6.76 11.12
CA PHE A 918 49.76 5.42 11.11
C PHE A 918 50.79 5.24 9.99
N VAL A 919 50.49 5.74 8.78
CA VAL A 919 51.34 5.58 7.60
C VAL A 919 52.38 6.69 7.48
N ALA A 920 52.14 7.89 8.03
CA ALA A 920 52.98 9.06 7.83
C ALA A 920 54.49 8.84 8.05
N THR A 921 55.28 9.25 7.07
CA THR A 921 56.76 9.32 7.15
C THR A 921 57.25 10.75 7.35
N ARG A 922 56.47 11.75 6.94
CA ARG A 922 56.77 13.18 7.10
C ARG A 922 56.15 13.74 8.38
N ALA A 923 56.82 14.71 8.99
CA ALA A 923 56.40 15.32 10.25
C ALA A 923 55.07 16.10 10.11
N ASP A 924 54.82 16.72 8.95
CA ASP A 924 53.61 17.50 8.68
C ASP A 924 52.34 16.64 8.62
N HIS A 925 52.40 15.45 8.01
CA HIS A 925 51.29 14.50 8.02
C HIS A 925 50.96 14.01 9.43
N LYS A 926 51.98 13.70 10.24
CA LYS A 926 51.81 13.31 11.66
C LYS A 926 51.17 14.43 12.46
N GLU A 927 51.61 15.67 12.27
CA GLU A 927 51.09 16.82 13.02
C GLU A 927 49.60 17.06 12.73
N ILE A 928 49.13 16.84 11.50
CA ILE A 928 47.71 16.99 11.14
C ILE A 928 46.85 15.94 11.85
N SER A 929 47.26 14.66 11.81
CA SER A 929 46.58 13.58 12.53
C SER A 929 46.58 13.83 14.04
N LYS A 930 47.74 14.23 14.59
CA LYS A 930 47.92 14.57 16.00
C LYS A 930 47.01 15.73 16.43
N THR A 931 46.98 16.82 15.66
CA THR A 931 46.15 17.99 15.93
C THR A 931 44.67 17.61 15.98
N TRP A 932 44.20 16.81 15.02
CA TRP A 932 42.81 16.33 15.04
C TRP A 932 42.50 15.55 16.31
N PHE A 933 43.35 14.59 16.71
CA PHE A 933 43.15 13.81 17.92
C PHE A 933 43.19 14.69 19.18
N ASP A 934 44.18 15.57 19.30
CA ASP A 934 44.32 16.50 20.43
C ASP A 934 43.09 17.39 20.59
N GLU A 935 42.57 17.94 19.49
CA GLU A 935 41.36 18.77 19.50
C GLU A 935 40.12 17.97 19.92
N VAL A 936 39.92 16.76 19.41
CA VAL A 936 38.76 15.94 19.78
C VAL A 936 38.82 15.51 21.25
N VAL A 937 39.98 15.07 21.74
CA VAL A 937 40.15 14.65 23.15
C VAL A 937 40.26 15.82 24.13
N SER A 938 40.38 17.06 23.65
CA SER A 938 40.32 18.26 24.49
C SER A 938 38.95 18.46 25.13
N THR A 939 37.92 17.81 24.57
CA THR A 939 36.57 17.73 25.14
C THR A 939 36.33 16.35 25.74
N PRO A 940 35.51 16.23 26.80
CA PRO A 940 35.09 14.92 27.29
C PRO A 940 34.42 14.11 26.19
N VAL A 941 35.07 13.03 25.75
CA VAL A 941 34.58 12.17 24.66
C VAL A 941 34.58 10.71 25.12
N ARG A 942 33.39 10.10 25.10
CA ARG A 942 33.20 8.67 25.35
C ARG A 942 33.06 7.94 24.01
N SER A 943 34.19 7.46 23.49
CA SER A 943 34.27 6.74 22.20
C SER A 943 35.57 5.95 22.08
N SER A 944 35.80 5.31 20.93
CA SER A 944 37.09 4.69 20.59
C SER A 944 38.24 5.71 20.40
N VAL A 945 37.97 7.01 20.33
CA VAL A 945 38.99 8.02 19.99
C VAL A 945 40.15 8.05 21.00
N PRO A 946 39.94 8.17 22.33
CA PRO A 946 41.06 8.23 23.27
C PRO A 946 41.92 6.95 23.31
N PRO A 947 41.35 5.71 23.34
CA PRO A 947 42.14 4.49 23.23
C PRO A 947 42.97 4.43 21.94
N LEU A 948 42.38 4.76 20.79
CA LEU A 948 43.08 4.77 19.51
C LEU A 948 44.21 5.77 19.45
N TYR A 949 44.03 6.97 20.02
CA TYR A 949 45.07 7.98 20.03
C TYR A 949 46.29 7.52 20.84
N ARG A 950 46.06 6.90 22.00
CA ARG A 950 47.15 6.32 22.82
C ARG A 950 47.88 5.20 22.08
N ALA A 951 47.16 4.35 21.35
CA ALA A 951 47.76 3.31 20.51
C ALA A 951 48.61 3.93 19.39
N LEU A 952 48.10 4.96 18.71
CA LEU A 952 48.83 5.68 17.66
C LEU A 952 50.13 6.32 18.18
N GLN A 953 50.09 6.95 19.36
CA GLN A 953 51.28 7.51 20.01
C GLN A 953 52.34 6.45 20.31
N ARG A 954 51.94 5.25 20.76
CA ARG A 954 52.87 4.11 20.94
C ARG A 954 53.44 3.63 19.62
N ILE A 955 52.62 3.56 18.57
CA ILE A 955 53.05 3.19 17.21
C ILE A 955 54.12 4.16 16.71
N TRP A 956 53.93 5.48 16.87
CA TRP A 956 54.90 6.50 16.45
C TRP A 956 56.27 6.35 17.11
N GLN A 957 56.32 5.98 18.40
CA GLN A 957 57.59 5.76 19.10
C GLN A 957 58.44 4.63 18.48
N ARG A 958 57.81 3.71 17.74
CA ARG A 958 58.44 2.49 17.25
C ARG A 958 58.61 2.46 15.74
N ILE A 959 57.59 2.88 14.98
CA ILE A 959 57.56 2.71 13.53
C ILE A 959 58.73 3.42 12.83
N ASP A 960 59.17 4.56 13.34
CA ASP A 960 60.32 5.30 12.80
C ASP A 960 61.68 4.75 13.27
N ALA A 961 61.71 3.95 14.34
CA ALA A 961 62.92 3.29 14.84
C ALA A 961 63.24 2.01 14.04
N VAL A 962 62.29 1.49 13.26
CA VAL A 962 62.42 0.26 12.48
C VAL A 962 62.91 0.58 11.06
N LYS A 963 64.23 0.59 10.87
CA LYS A 963 64.85 0.97 9.59
C LYS A 963 64.46 0.08 8.39
N TRP A 964 64.10 -1.19 8.59
CA TRP A 964 63.81 -2.11 7.48
C TRP A 964 62.49 -1.86 6.73
N ILE A 965 61.57 -1.03 7.26
CA ILE A 965 60.29 -0.73 6.61
C ILE A 965 60.48 0.23 5.41
N ASP A 966 61.48 1.11 5.48
CA ASP A 966 61.71 2.17 4.49
C ASP A 966 63.09 2.06 3.75
N ASP A 967 63.95 1.11 4.14
CA ASP A 967 65.31 0.93 3.58
C ASP A 967 65.36 0.25 2.18
N VAL A 968 64.23 -0.08 1.55
CA VAL A 968 64.23 -0.71 0.22
C VAL A 968 64.54 0.34 -0.85
N GLN A 969 65.77 0.31 -1.38
CA GLN A 969 66.22 1.25 -2.41
C GLN A 969 65.27 1.29 -3.64
N TRP A 970 64.84 2.51 -3.93
CA TRP A 970 63.83 3.05 -4.83
C TRP A 970 63.45 2.29 -6.12
N ILE A 971 62.12 2.28 -6.36
CA ILE A 971 61.29 2.17 -7.59
C ILE A 971 61.62 1.02 -8.55
N ASP A 972 62.88 0.83 -8.91
CA ASP A 972 63.35 -0.22 -9.80
C ASP A 972 63.26 -1.60 -9.13
N ALA A 973 63.54 -1.71 -7.82
CA ALA A 973 63.44 -2.98 -7.11
C ALA A 973 61.98 -3.47 -7.02
N VAL A 974 61.04 -2.58 -6.68
CA VAL A 974 59.60 -2.89 -6.54
C VAL A 974 58.97 -3.25 -7.90
N LYS A 975 59.46 -2.66 -9.00
CA LYS A 975 59.03 -3.01 -10.37
C LYS A 975 59.63 -4.33 -10.89
N ARG A 976 60.74 -4.81 -10.29
CA ARG A 976 61.47 -6.01 -10.73
C ARG A 976 61.05 -7.29 -10.00
N VAL A 977 60.31 -7.18 -8.91
CA VAL A 977 59.83 -8.32 -8.10
C VAL A 977 58.31 -8.37 -8.08
N SER A 978 57.75 -9.57 -7.99
CA SER A 978 56.30 -9.75 -7.89
C SER A 978 55.76 -9.14 -6.59
N ILE A 979 54.45 -8.87 -6.51
CA ILE A 979 53.83 -8.31 -5.29
C ILE A 979 54.06 -9.25 -4.09
N ALA A 980 54.01 -10.56 -4.33
CA ALA A 980 54.22 -11.61 -3.34
C ALA A 980 55.63 -11.59 -2.71
N GLU A 981 56.65 -11.19 -3.47
CA GLU A 981 58.05 -11.13 -3.03
C GLU A 981 58.37 -9.85 -2.23
N ARG A 982 57.48 -8.85 -2.26
CA ARG A 982 57.63 -7.63 -1.48
C ARG A 982 57.36 -7.90 0.00
N LEU A 983 58.06 -7.18 0.87
CA LEU A 983 57.90 -7.28 2.32
C LEU A 983 56.48 -6.88 2.75
N SER A 984 55.76 -7.78 3.42
CA SER A 984 54.43 -7.54 4.00
C SER A 984 54.52 -6.73 5.30
N TRP A 985 55.09 -5.53 5.21
CA TRP A 985 55.38 -4.68 6.37
C TRP A 985 54.13 -4.32 7.19
N TRP A 986 52.97 -4.19 6.53
CA TRP A 986 51.69 -3.91 7.20
C TRP A 986 51.35 -5.03 8.19
N GLU A 987 51.46 -6.29 7.78
CA GLU A 987 51.13 -7.45 8.63
C GLU A 987 52.10 -7.58 9.80
N LEU A 988 53.40 -7.35 9.58
CA LEU A 988 54.40 -7.35 10.64
C LEU A 988 54.15 -6.25 11.69
N LEU A 989 53.58 -5.12 11.27
CA LEU A 989 53.22 -4.03 12.18
C LEU A 989 51.91 -4.34 12.91
N VAL A 990 50.91 -4.87 12.22
CA VAL A 990 49.64 -5.32 12.82
C VAL A 990 49.87 -6.41 13.87
N GLU A 991 50.75 -7.37 13.60
CA GLU A 991 51.11 -8.43 14.55
C GLU A 991 51.67 -7.84 15.85
N LYS A 992 52.61 -6.88 15.75
CA LYS A 992 53.17 -6.19 16.93
C LYS A 992 52.14 -5.38 17.69
N VAL A 993 51.30 -4.61 16.99
CA VAL A 993 50.21 -3.87 17.63
C VAL A 993 49.27 -4.83 18.36
N ASN A 994 48.97 -5.97 17.76
CA ASN A 994 48.11 -7.00 18.32
C ASN A 994 48.72 -7.68 19.58
N GLU A 995 50.05 -7.78 19.68
CA GLU A 995 50.77 -8.25 20.87
C GLU A 995 50.81 -7.21 22.01
N GLU A 996 50.90 -5.93 21.68
CA GLU A 996 51.13 -4.84 22.64
C GLU A 996 49.84 -4.25 23.23
N GLU A 997 48.74 -4.28 22.48
CA GLU A 997 47.49 -3.67 22.89
C GLU A 997 46.64 -4.63 23.73
N GLU A 998 46.14 -4.14 24.88
CA GLU A 998 45.34 -4.94 25.81
C GLU A 998 43.95 -5.30 25.27
N GLU A 999 43.47 -4.58 24.24
CA GLU A 999 42.20 -4.82 23.58
C GLU A 999 42.34 -4.78 22.05
N MET A 1000 41.28 -5.17 21.34
CA MET A 1000 41.20 -4.98 19.89
C MET A 1000 40.95 -3.50 19.59
N LEU A 1001 41.71 -2.94 18.64
CA LEU A 1001 41.49 -1.57 18.18
C LEU A 1001 40.12 -1.46 17.48
N CYS A 1002 39.23 -0.63 18.03
CA CYS A 1002 37.91 -0.38 17.48
C CYS A 1002 37.94 0.88 16.60
N LEU A 1003 38.14 0.70 15.29
CA LEU A 1003 38.21 1.78 14.30
C LEU A 1003 36.85 2.20 13.74
N THR A 1004 35.78 1.65 14.33
CA THR A 1004 34.38 1.88 13.96
C THR A 1004 33.91 3.25 14.38
#